data_AF-A0A7J6NUI3-F1
#
_entry.id   AF-A0A7J6NUI3-F1
#
_cell.length_a   1.000
_cell.length_b   1.000
_cell.length_c   1.000
_cell.angle_alpha   90.00
_cell.angle_beta   90.00
_cell.angle_gamma   90.00
#
_symmetry.space_group_name_H-M   'P 1'
#
loop_
_entity.id
_entity.type
_entity.pdbx_description
1 polymer ?
#
loop_
_entity_poly.entity_id
_entity_poly.type
_entity_poly.pdbx_seq_one_letter_code
_entity_poly.pdbx_strand_id
1 'polypeptide(L)'
;MEQQQPQRRSPTSLIERFEAAKVDIEPLRRSLGVDDATWVGFTVTMGGEPGSLKTVGDVAFLNDADVTVALNGVATALARGRVGVLYDACREQCGLAQAMANTAAAVVNEAASGGEPAGKKAKMAVFVDSVDDTQYELLPPLDYNDMVEKTKSVFGDISDDQLPSLEQLSGLQAKLNEGGLPFADFSVWAPRQRFRLKEMKLTRWTFDQDGQAVRVGAPSVPTYREWRKSFVIYKYALIMLGAASLADMEAYMMQIEHLYSTYGDEYWSFLVEADELLRSSRLVRYVSGRLDVARWGHAFRAAAADYSFWNSQMDRRVIKVERERASGSATTGAKAPLNEQAGKRLRDEASGKPPSANDKRREICFAYQGGREGHTGAVCPQGRRHVCLACKKPHDLPRGNRECPSRDRSKRSDSLTDGSAQPARSSAGCNNEAVSDYDGSRDSPLTVRNHFNEDQGWLGGLRRTVLSSEFLKEGRESFRRLREVLESIVLPRLDGLSDVGRQPLPEDMVNEARQSVIEFCGGSPDAAKPSNPHSPLRGGLWALLISLAGDWDTEIPKWLSEQGAPIGVTQTIRPCGVFPLTEDCPQHDLSPESICLWERIDGTPGVAASADPEFANYPSAEQRPDITMALLQSEADEGFCEFYRSREELVASLGSEKFLVSRLALAPKPNGKWRLICDATASGLNDAVVTSEKVILPRPSDLVSDILDLGQLDGNFESLEFLSVDFRSAFKLIAVNESERFCQICRFGGFYIKFNVLMFGTRSSPLVFCRVSSCACRLAQLLYDSSQMRISCYVDDPAIIARGRSPRVRKLRMVTVLLLWALLGIPLSVEKGQRGRCMKWIGLTFTLAAQEMSVSVPREKIIAMYELASELLESPKKGCCKALRKLCGKTSWAGNVVPYLHAFLAPLWQLSAFAHKHGKSHVSLQKALNDLQWLGWFFRSAMDRCTVAVDHCLTRRYRLSCRLPPRVCIVVDASTVGIGGALMWGSSHEKATPVSYFADAVSDHDVELLGAGRGSCSSQSCFELLAIVVALKLWSSRLYDCSRVVVESDSLVALSVMIRQRSSSLVLRRLVEKVAMMMALDLRLLEVRYRHMRGSSNVIADALSRLGEGKSVPQCLRNIPRMTCPTRDEAFGASRR
;
A
#
# COMPACT_ATOMS: atom_id res chain seq x y z
N MET A 1 -48.78 46.44 28.81
CA MET A 1 -49.27 45.72 30.02
C MET A 1 -48.51 44.42 30.14
N GLU A 2 -48.56 43.77 31.30
CA GLU A 2 -47.74 42.60 31.62
C GLU A 2 -48.11 41.37 30.77
N GLN A 3 -47.09 40.57 30.43
CA GLN A 3 -47.12 39.13 30.70
C GLN A 3 -45.68 38.61 30.84
N GLN A 4 -45.49 37.62 31.71
CA GLN A 4 -44.18 37.17 32.15
C GLN A 4 -43.55 36.21 31.13
N GLN A 5 -42.26 36.38 30.83
CA GLN A 5 -41.52 35.36 30.07
C GLN A 5 -41.34 34.10 30.93
N PRO A 6 -41.58 32.89 30.39
CA PRO A 6 -41.39 31.65 31.14
C PRO A 6 -39.91 31.42 31.44
N GLN A 7 -39.62 30.96 32.66
CA GLN A 7 -38.27 30.63 33.09
C GLN A 7 -37.69 29.48 32.26
N ARG A 8 -36.47 29.66 31.73
CA ARG A 8 -35.69 28.53 31.19
C ARG A 8 -35.45 27.51 32.30
N ARG A 9 -36.04 26.32 32.18
CA ARG A 9 -35.86 25.23 33.16
C ARG A 9 -34.42 24.71 33.11
N SER A 10 -33.90 24.34 34.29
CA SER A 10 -32.65 23.60 34.44
C SER A 10 -32.72 22.23 33.73
N PRO A 11 -31.58 21.64 33.31
CA PRO A 11 -31.57 20.43 32.50
C PRO A 11 -32.31 19.27 33.16
N THR A 12 -33.34 18.77 32.47
CA THR A 12 -34.21 17.69 32.93
C THR A 12 -33.45 16.38 33.10
N SER A 13 -33.75 15.68 34.19
CA SER A 13 -33.28 14.33 34.47
C SER A 13 -33.78 13.33 33.42
N LEU A 14 -33.15 12.15 33.36
CA LEU A 14 -33.51 11.12 32.38
C LEU A 14 -34.99 10.71 32.48
N ILE A 15 -35.55 10.70 33.70
CA ILE A 15 -36.96 10.36 33.97
C ILE A 15 -37.89 11.45 33.42
N GLU A 16 -37.59 12.73 33.66
CA GLU A 16 -38.40 13.84 33.14
C GLU A 16 -38.39 13.90 31.61
N ARG A 17 -37.28 13.51 30.96
CA ARG A 17 -37.22 13.35 29.50
C ARG A 17 -38.09 12.21 29.00
N PHE A 18 -38.10 11.07 29.70
CA PHE A 18 -38.97 9.95 29.36
C PHE A 18 -40.46 10.25 29.56
N GLU A 19 -40.84 11.09 30.53
CA GLU A 19 -42.24 11.55 30.64
C GLU A 19 -42.59 12.61 29.58
N ALA A 20 -41.68 13.56 29.30
CA ALA A 20 -41.89 14.57 28.25
C ALA A 20 -42.06 13.95 26.84
N ALA A 21 -41.33 12.86 26.56
CA ALA A 21 -41.43 12.12 25.31
C ALA A 21 -42.80 11.46 25.08
N LYS A 22 -43.57 11.15 26.15
CA LYS A 22 -44.89 10.50 26.05
C LYS A 22 -46.04 11.46 25.76
N VAL A 23 -45.80 12.77 25.76
CA VAL A 23 -46.82 13.79 25.52
C VAL A 23 -47.35 13.66 24.10
N ASP A 24 -48.68 13.72 23.92
CA ASP A 24 -49.33 13.75 22.61
C ASP A 24 -48.83 14.93 21.77
N ILE A 25 -48.43 14.69 20.52
CA ILE A 25 -47.93 15.71 19.61
C ILE A 25 -49.04 16.54 18.96
N GLU A 26 -50.27 16.02 18.89
CA GLU A 26 -51.38 16.62 18.16
C GLU A 26 -51.73 18.06 18.61
N PRO A 27 -51.72 18.41 19.91
CA PRO A 27 -51.89 19.80 20.35
C PRO A 27 -50.77 20.73 19.88
N LEU A 28 -49.51 20.24 19.94
CA LEU A 28 -48.34 21.00 19.51
C LEU A 28 -48.35 21.23 17.99
N ARG A 29 -48.62 20.16 17.21
CA ARG A 29 -48.79 20.21 15.75
C ARG A 29 -49.83 21.25 15.32
N ARG A 30 -51.01 21.23 15.95
CA ARG A 30 -52.11 22.19 15.66
C ARG A 30 -51.72 23.61 16.03
N SER A 31 -51.05 23.82 17.17
CA SER A 31 -50.59 25.14 17.62
C SER A 31 -49.58 25.80 16.66
N LEU A 32 -48.72 25.00 16.02
CA LEU A 32 -47.75 25.44 15.01
C LEU A 32 -48.32 25.46 13.57
N GLY A 33 -49.61 25.18 13.39
CA GLY A 33 -50.32 25.30 12.12
C GLY A 33 -49.88 24.31 11.04
N VAL A 34 -49.37 23.13 11.43
CA VAL A 34 -49.11 22.02 10.50
C VAL A 34 -50.43 21.30 10.23
N ASP A 35 -50.99 21.49 9.04
CA ASP A 35 -52.26 20.87 8.64
C ASP A 35 -52.17 19.35 8.42
N ASP A 36 -53.33 18.70 8.36
CA ASP A 36 -53.44 17.23 8.33
C ASP A 36 -52.88 16.62 7.03
N ALA A 37 -52.98 17.32 5.89
CA ALA A 37 -52.43 16.85 4.62
C ALA A 37 -50.90 16.92 4.63
N THR A 38 -50.34 18.03 5.14
CA THR A 38 -48.90 18.17 5.40
C THR A 38 -48.40 17.10 6.38
N TRP A 39 -49.16 16.80 7.45
CA TRP A 39 -48.76 15.82 8.45
C TRP A 39 -48.80 14.37 7.94
N VAL A 40 -49.85 13.99 7.20
CA VAL A 40 -49.93 12.68 6.55
C VAL A 40 -48.82 12.54 5.50
N GLY A 41 -48.54 13.57 4.71
CA GLY A 41 -47.41 13.56 3.77
C GLY A 41 -46.06 13.36 4.45
N PHE A 42 -45.80 14.09 5.55
CA PHE A 42 -44.57 13.95 6.33
C PHE A 42 -44.44 12.56 6.97
N THR A 43 -45.46 12.08 7.69
CA THR A 43 -45.45 10.77 8.38
C THR A 43 -45.25 9.60 7.41
N VAL A 44 -45.90 9.63 6.24
CA VAL A 44 -45.71 8.63 5.18
C VAL A 44 -44.30 8.70 4.58
N THR A 45 -43.71 9.89 4.44
CA THR A 45 -42.35 10.04 3.91
C THR A 45 -41.29 9.60 4.93
N MET A 46 -41.56 9.73 6.24
CA MET A 46 -40.77 9.11 7.31
C MET A 46 -40.98 7.58 7.43
N GLY A 47 -41.72 6.95 6.50
CA GLY A 47 -41.87 5.49 6.40
C GLY A 47 -42.93 4.87 7.31
N GLY A 48 -43.67 5.66 8.09
CA GLY A 48 -44.74 5.19 8.96
C GLY A 48 -46.11 5.20 8.29
N GLU A 49 -47.06 4.41 8.80
CA GLU A 49 -48.46 4.54 8.40
C GLU A 49 -49.05 5.91 8.81
N PRO A 50 -50.07 6.43 8.12
CA PRO A 50 -50.72 7.70 8.49
C PRO A 50 -51.17 7.72 9.96
N GLY A 51 -50.62 8.64 10.75
CA GLY A 51 -50.89 8.75 12.19
C GLY A 51 -50.09 7.76 13.07
N SER A 52 -49.00 7.19 12.58
CA SER A 52 -48.04 6.40 13.36
C SER A 52 -47.26 7.22 14.39
N LEU A 53 -46.83 8.43 14.04
CA LEU A 53 -46.18 9.38 14.95
C LEU A 53 -47.25 10.10 15.79
N LYS A 54 -47.35 9.77 17.08
CA LYS A 54 -48.43 10.23 17.98
C LYS A 54 -47.93 11.03 19.18
N THR A 55 -46.67 10.86 19.55
CA THR A 55 -46.06 11.51 20.70
C THR A 55 -44.93 12.44 20.28
N VAL A 56 -44.61 13.38 21.16
CA VAL A 56 -43.47 14.29 21.03
C VAL A 56 -42.16 13.49 20.91
N GLY A 57 -42.06 12.34 21.58
CA GLY A 57 -40.91 11.42 21.49
C GLY A 57 -40.76 10.78 20.12
N ASP A 58 -41.85 10.30 19.51
CA ASP A 58 -41.83 9.66 18.17
C ASP A 58 -41.23 10.57 17.09
N VAL A 59 -41.26 11.89 17.32
CA VAL A 59 -40.75 12.92 16.40
C VAL A 59 -39.42 13.49 16.87
N ALA A 60 -39.23 13.75 18.16
CA ALA A 60 -37.99 14.32 18.70
C ALA A 60 -36.74 13.45 18.43
N PHE A 61 -36.91 12.12 18.44
CA PHE A 61 -35.83 11.15 18.29
C PHE A 61 -35.63 10.63 16.86
N LEU A 62 -36.28 11.23 15.85
CA LEU A 62 -35.97 10.94 14.45
C LEU A 62 -34.56 11.42 14.08
N ASN A 63 -34.05 10.92 12.95
CA ASN A 63 -32.76 11.32 12.40
C ASN A 63 -32.87 12.65 11.64
N ASP A 64 -31.98 13.59 11.95
CA ASP A 64 -31.96 14.93 11.36
C ASP A 64 -31.82 14.89 9.82
N ALA A 65 -31.08 13.91 9.28
CA ALA A 65 -30.94 13.73 7.84
C ALA A 65 -32.24 13.25 7.17
N ASP A 66 -32.92 12.27 7.77
CA ASP A 66 -34.14 11.69 7.21
C ASP A 66 -35.32 12.68 7.30
N VAL A 67 -35.40 13.45 8.38
CA VAL A 67 -36.33 14.57 8.51
C VAL A 67 -36.04 15.65 7.46
N THR A 68 -34.76 15.96 7.17
CA THR A 68 -34.41 16.89 6.08
C THR A 68 -34.88 16.38 4.71
N VAL A 69 -34.76 15.07 4.44
CA VAL A 69 -35.27 14.46 3.20
C VAL A 69 -36.80 14.53 3.13
N ALA A 70 -37.50 14.18 4.21
CA ALA A 70 -38.97 14.27 4.25
C ALA A 70 -39.48 15.72 4.13
N LEU A 71 -38.80 16.68 4.75
CA LEU A 71 -39.06 18.11 4.60
C LEU A 71 -38.94 18.57 3.13
N ASN A 72 -37.97 18.03 2.37
CA ASN A 72 -37.85 18.33 0.94
C ASN A 72 -39.04 17.81 0.10
N GLY A 73 -39.72 16.76 0.55
CA GLY A 73 -40.99 16.27 -0.02
C GLY A 73 -42.20 17.16 0.30
N VAL A 74 -42.14 18.00 1.34
CA VAL A 74 -43.24 18.93 1.69
C VAL A 74 -43.33 20.03 0.64
N ALA A 75 -44.50 20.13 -0.01
CA ALA A 75 -44.71 20.85 -1.27
C ALA A 75 -44.62 22.38 -1.19
N THR A 76 -44.80 23.00 0.00
CA THR A 76 -44.66 24.46 0.16
C THR A 76 -43.60 24.78 1.21
N ALA A 77 -42.81 25.84 0.95
CA ALA A 77 -41.76 26.28 1.87
C ALA A 77 -42.32 26.70 3.24
N LEU A 78 -43.55 27.21 3.31
CA LEU A 78 -44.22 27.57 4.56
C LEU A 78 -44.60 26.32 5.38
N ALA A 79 -45.18 25.30 4.74
CA ALA A 79 -45.49 24.03 5.41
C ALA A 79 -44.20 23.31 5.86
N ARG A 80 -43.15 23.34 5.02
CA ARG A 80 -41.81 22.82 5.35
C ARG A 80 -41.23 23.51 6.60
N GLY A 81 -41.25 24.84 6.65
CA GLY A 81 -40.79 25.60 7.81
C GLY A 81 -41.57 25.25 9.08
N ARG A 82 -42.91 25.11 9.00
CA ARG A 82 -43.74 24.72 10.16
C ARG A 82 -43.43 23.31 10.67
N VAL A 83 -43.18 22.34 9.78
CA VAL A 83 -42.80 20.97 10.20
C VAL A 83 -41.38 20.95 10.80
N GLY A 84 -40.44 21.73 10.26
CA GLY A 84 -39.10 21.90 10.84
C GLY A 84 -39.13 22.52 12.24
N VAL A 85 -39.94 23.57 12.44
CA VAL A 85 -40.17 24.19 13.76
C VAL A 85 -40.88 23.24 14.73
N LEU A 86 -41.83 22.42 14.26
CA LEU A 86 -42.49 21.39 15.09
C LEU A 86 -41.49 20.31 15.55
N TYR A 87 -40.60 19.87 14.65
CA TYR A 87 -39.53 18.92 14.99
C TYR A 87 -38.58 19.47 16.06
N ASP A 88 -38.11 20.71 15.89
CA ASP A 88 -37.24 21.38 16.86
C ASP A 88 -37.93 21.66 18.20
N ALA A 89 -39.21 22.03 18.18
CA ALA A 89 -40.01 22.17 19.40
C ALA A 89 -40.17 20.83 20.15
N CYS A 90 -40.35 19.72 19.44
CA CYS A 90 -40.39 18.39 20.05
C CYS A 90 -39.04 18.01 20.69
N ARG A 91 -37.94 18.34 20.02
CA ARG A 91 -36.57 18.13 20.53
C ARG A 91 -36.30 18.95 21.78
N GLU A 92 -36.63 20.24 21.76
CA GLU A 92 -36.50 21.13 22.93
C GLU A 92 -37.35 20.64 24.11
N GLN A 93 -38.58 20.20 23.86
CA GLN A 93 -39.45 19.62 24.89
C GLN A 93 -38.89 18.33 25.51
N CYS A 94 -38.15 17.53 24.73
CA CYS A 94 -37.39 16.35 25.22
C CYS A 94 -36.00 16.69 25.82
N GLY A 95 -35.61 17.97 25.88
CA GLY A 95 -34.29 18.40 26.33
C GLY A 95 -33.14 18.03 25.38
N LEU A 96 -33.44 17.81 24.10
CA LEU A 96 -32.49 17.58 23.02
C LEU A 96 -32.13 18.91 22.34
N ALA A 97 -31.02 18.93 21.60
CA ALA A 97 -30.65 20.09 20.79
C ALA A 97 -31.56 20.21 19.55
N GLN A 98 -32.05 21.42 19.27
CA GLN A 98 -32.67 21.78 17.99
C GLN A 98 -31.69 21.56 16.84
N ALA A 99 -32.19 21.19 15.66
CA ALA A 99 -31.40 20.76 14.50
C ALA A 99 -31.88 21.32 13.15
N MET A 100 -33.13 21.78 13.02
CA MET A 100 -33.70 22.35 11.77
C MET A 100 -33.78 23.89 11.78
N ALA A 101 -33.20 24.53 12.81
CA ALA A 101 -33.36 25.93 13.15
C ALA A 101 -32.61 26.90 12.21
N ASN A 102 -33.03 26.99 10.94
CA ASN A 102 -32.99 28.19 10.08
C ASN A 102 -33.65 27.96 8.69
N THR A 103 -34.93 27.59 8.64
CA THR A 103 -35.72 27.60 7.37
C THR A 103 -36.54 28.88 7.20
N ALA A 104 -35.86 30.02 7.08
CA ALA A 104 -36.42 31.29 6.61
C ALA A 104 -36.00 31.55 5.15
N ALA A 105 -36.91 32.06 4.32
CA ALA A 105 -36.71 32.13 2.87
C ALA A 105 -35.72 33.22 2.43
N ALA A 106 -34.83 32.87 1.49
CA ALA A 106 -33.93 33.83 0.86
C ALA A 106 -34.68 34.72 -0.15
N VAL A 107 -34.47 36.04 -0.05
CA VAL A 107 -34.90 37.02 -1.07
C VAL A 107 -33.73 37.29 -2.00
N VAL A 108 -33.95 37.20 -3.31
CA VAL A 108 -32.95 37.53 -4.33
C VAL A 108 -32.80 39.05 -4.41
N ASN A 109 -31.55 39.52 -4.39
CA ASN A 109 -31.18 40.88 -4.81
C ASN A 109 -29.91 40.81 -5.67
N GLU A 110 -30.04 41.09 -6.96
CA GLU A 110 -28.92 41.47 -7.82
C GLU A 110 -28.76 42.99 -7.77
N ALA A 111 -27.57 43.51 -7.44
CA ALA A 111 -27.13 44.82 -7.91
C ALA A 111 -25.63 45.08 -7.69
N ALA A 112 -25.02 45.68 -8.71
CA ALA A 112 -23.89 46.62 -8.66
C ALA A 112 -22.51 46.16 -8.11
N SER A 113 -21.50 46.43 -8.93
CA SER A 113 -20.08 46.42 -8.57
C SER A 113 -19.70 47.58 -7.63
N GLY A 114 -18.96 47.28 -6.57
CA GLY A 114 -18.18 48.25 -5.78
C GLY A 114 -16.84 47.63 -5.39
N GLY A 115 -15.73 48.34 -5.66
CA GLY A 115 -14.37 47.86 -5.35
C GLY A 115 -13.85 48.53 -4.09
N GLU A 116 -13.55 47.76 -3.04
CA GLU A 116 -12.96 48.23 -1.78
C GLU A 116 -11.78 47.33 -1.35
N PRO A 117 -10.96 47.73 -0.34
CA PRO A 117 -9.51 47.57 -0.44
C PRO A 117 -8.98 46.17 -0.11
N ALA A 118 -7.81 45.86 -0.70
CA ALA A 118 -7.10 44.61 -0.50
C ALA A 118 -6.84 44.30 0.98
N GLY A 119 -7.23 43.09 1.41
CA GLY A 119 -7.08 42.63 2.79
C GLY A 119 -5.63 42.58 3.26
N LYS A 120 -5.44 42.76 4.58
CA LYS A 120 -4.12 42.56 5.21
C LYS A 120 -3.70 41.10 5.03
N LYS A 121 -2.47 40.87 4.56
CA LYS A 121 -1.93 39.54 4.29
C LYS A 121 -0.95 39.08 5.36
N ALA A 122 -0.95 37.78 5.62
CA ALA A 122 -0.03 37.10 6.54
C ALA A 122 0.69 35.94 5.82
N LYS A 123 1.78 35.43 6.40
CA LYS A 123 2.61 34.34 5.85
C LYS A 123 2.32 33.00 6.52
N MET A 124 2.12 31.93 5.75
CA MET A 124 1.84 30.60 6.30
C MET A 124 3.02 30.09 7.16
N ALA A 125 4.26 30.33 6.73
CA ALA A 125 5.52 30.04 7.43
C ALA A 125 5.68 30.70 8.80
N VAL A 126 4.95 31.80 9.07
CA VAL A 126 5.05 32.52 10.35
C VAL A 126 4.00 32.03 11.35
N PHE A 127 2.84 31.59 10.87
CA PHE A 127 1.65 31.40 11.71
C PHE A 127 1.15 29.96 11.79
N VAL A 128 1.30 29.15 10.73
CA VAL A 128 0.60 27.85 10.59
C VAL A 128 1.53 26.69 10.21
N ASP A 129 2.41 26.85 9.23
CA ASP A 129 3.20 25.75 8.65
C ASP A 129 4.57 26.27 8.21
N SER A 130 5.63 25.98 8.98
CA SER A 130 6.95 26.63 8.82
C SER A 130 7.65 26.33 7.48
N VAL A 131 7.15 25.39 6.69
CA VAL A 131 7.69 24.99 5.38
C VAL A 131 6.95 25.69 4.22
N ASP A 132 5.81 26.32 4.49
CA ASP A 132 4.94 26.93 3.49
C ASP A 132 5.15 28.46 3.45
N ASP A 133 5.90 28.97 2.47
CA ASP A 133 6.24 30.39 2.39
C ASP A 133 5.16 31.27 1.70
N THR A 134 3.96 30.72 1.47
CA THR A 134 2.82 31.43 0.84
C THR A 134 2.22 32.54 1.71
N GLN A 135 1.37 33.37 1.10
CA GLN A 135 0.59 34.40 1.79
C GLN A 135 -0.91 34.18 1.63
N TYR A 136 -1.64 34.40 2.71
CA TYR A 136 -3.11 34.34 2.78
C TYR A 136 -3.66 35.67 3.30
N GLU A 137 -4.94 35.93 3.04
CA GLU A 137 -5.65 37.12 3.52
C GLU A 137 -6.27 36.87 4.90
N LEU A 138 -6.32 37.88 5.76
CA LEU A 138 -6.92 37.76 7.09
C LEU A 138 -8.44 37.89 7.03
N LEU A 139 -9.14 37.09 7.84
CA LEU A 139 -10.56 37.23 8.12
C LEU A 139 -10.91 38.66 8.57
N PRO A 140 -12.12 39.16 8.29
CA PRO A 140 -12.63 40.38 8.91
C PRO A 140 -12.57 40.25 10.45
N PRO A 141 -12.08 41.27 11.18
CA PRO A 141 -12.00 41.20 12.64
C PRO A 141 -13.36 41.02 13.34
N LEU A 142 -14.46 41.42 12.70
CA LEU A 142 -15.82 41.19 13.19
C LEU A 142 -16.17 39.70 13.18
N ASP A 143 -16.00 39.03 12.03
CA ASP A 143 -16.25 37.60 11.84
C ASP A 143 -15.42 36.75 12.82
N TYR A 144 -14.14 37.10 13.01
CA TYR A 144 -13.28 36.43 14.01
C TYR A 144 -13.79 36.62 15.44
N ASN A 145 -14.21 37.84 15.82
CA ASN A 145 -14.74 38.11 17.15
C ASN A 145 -16.07 37.36 17.38
N ASP A 146 -16.96 37.33 16.39
CA ASP A 146 -18.21 36.57 16.40
C ASP A 146 -17.96 35.06 16.56
N MET A 147 -16.99 34.48 15.85
CA MET A 147 -16.56 33.09 16.05
C MET A 147 -16.02 32.85 17.48
N VAL A 148 -15.29 33.80 18.06
CA VAL A 148 -14.78 33.72 19.44
C VAL A 148 -15.91 33.80 20.47
N GLU A 149 -16.86 34.73 20.31
CA GLU A 149 -18.01 34.88 21.22
C GLU A 149 -18.97 33.68 21.14
N LYS A 150 -19.20 33.14 19.94
CA LYS A 150 -19.90 31.86 19.74
C LYS A 150 -19.18 30.71 20.44
N THR A 151 -17.86 30.62 20.31
CA THR A 151 -17.07 29.56 20.96
C THR A 151 -17.12 29.67 22.50
N LYS A 152 -16.98 30.87 23.06
CA LYS A 152 -17.08 31.09 24.52
C LYS A 152 -18.50 30.86 25.06
N SER A 153 -19.55 31.24 24.32
CA SER A 153 -20.94 31.00 24.75
C SER A 153 -21.34 29.51 24.70
N VAL A 154 -20.76 28.71 23.79
CA VAL A 154 -21.00 27.27 23.70
C VAL A 154 -20.21 26.46 24.74
N PHE A 155 -18.96 26.85 25.05
CA PHE A 155 -18.05 26.05 25.87
C PHE A 155 -17.67 26.68 27.24
N GLY A 156 -18.14 27.89 27.55
CA GLY A 156 -17.84 28.61 28.79
C GLY A 156 -16.53 29.40 28.76
N ASP A 157 -15.96 29.66 29.95
CA ASP A 157 -14.74 30.46 30.14
C ASP A 157 -13.47 29.78 29.58
N ILE A 158 -13.32 29.82 28.26
CA ILE A 158 -12.07 29.52 27.56
C ILE A 158 -11.15 30.76 27.63
N SER A 159 -9.94 30.57 28.14
CA SER A 159 -8.91 31.61 28.19
C SER A 159 -8.42 32.00 26.80
N ASP A 160 -8.10 33.29 26.59
CA ASP A 160 -7.58 33.79 25.31
C ASP A 160 -6.23 33.17 24.89
N ASP A 161 -5.51 32.51 25.80
CA ASP A 161 -4.29 31.73 25.46
C ASP A 161 -4.58 30.27 25.02
N GLN A 162 -5.85 29.88 24.94
CA GLN A 162 -6.34 28.60 24.44
C GLN A 162 -7.05 28.71 23.08
N LEU A 163 -7.35 29.92 22.61
CA LEU A 163 -7.98 30.19 21.31
C LEU A 163 -6.91 30.52 20.25
N PRO A 164 -7.17 30.26 18.96
CA PRO A 164 -6.29 30.68 17.86
C PRO A 164 -6.30 32.19 17.67
N SER A 165 -5.17 32.78 17.28
CA SER A 165 -5.16 34.19 16.85
C SER A 165 -5.89 34.36 15.51
N LEU A 166 -6.26 35.60 15.19
CA LEU A 166 -6.80 35.97 13.87
C LEU A 166 -5.92 35.45 12.73
N GLU A 167 -4.60 35.62 12.84
CA GLU A 167 -3.66 35.14 11.82
C GLU A 167 -3.64 33.61 11.73
N GLN A 168 -3.68 32.90 12.84
CA GLN A 168 -3.70 31.42 12.89
C GLN A 168 -5.00 30.85 12.30
N LEU A 169 -6.16 31.38 12.70
CA LEU A 169 -7.47 30.93 12.22
C LEU A 169 -7.63 31.17 10.71
N SER A 170 -7.27 32.37 10.23
CA SER A 170 -7.38 32.73 8.81
C SER A 170 -6.48 31.86 7.92
N GLY A 171 -5.26 31.53 8.37
CA GLY A 171 -4.33 30.70 7.60
C GLY A 171 -4.79 29.25 7.52
N LEU A 172 -5.30 28.69 8.61
CA LEU A 172 -5.90 27.35 8.61
C LEU A 172 -7.18 27.29 7.76
N GLN A 173 -7.99 28.35 7.76
CA GLN A 173 -9.17 28.47 6.89
C GLN A 173 -8.79 28.56 5.41
N ALA A 174 -7.79 29.38 5.03
CA ALA A 174 -7.31 29.45 3.65
C ALA A 174 -6.87 28.07 3.14
N LYS A 175 -6.09 27.34 3.95
CA LYS A 175 -5.61 25.98 3.66
C LYS A 175 -6.76 24.98 3.49
N LEU A 176 -7.85 25.12 4.24
CA LEU A 176 -9.08 24.31 4.10
C LEU A 176 -9.90 24.69 2.87
N ASN A 177 -10.04 25.98 2.56
CA ASN A 177 -10.77 26.50 1.41
C ASN A 177 -10.14 26.08 0.07
N GLU A 178 -8.81 25.92 0.03
CA GLU A 178 -8.07 25.35 -1.11
C GLU A 178 -8.20 23.81 -1.23
N GLY A 179 -8.98 23.16 -0.36
CA GLY A 179 -9.10 21.70 -0.29
C GLY A 179 -7.87 21.01 0.30
N GLY A 180 -6.99 21.76 0.96
CA GLY A 180 -5.78 21.26 1.59
C GLY A 180 -6.03 20.50 2.90
N LEU A 181 -4.99 19.81 3.36
CA LEU A 181 -4.97 19.17 4.68
C LEU A 181 -5.01 20.24 5.78
N PRO A 182 -5.76 20.03 6.88
CA PRO A 182 -5.81 20.94 8.04
C PRO A 182 -4.51 20.97 8.86
N PHE A 183 -3.35 20.71 8.27
CA PHE A 183 -2.08 20.59 9.00
C PHE A 183 -1.58 21.95 9.51
N ALA A 184 -1.30 21.98 10.81
CA ALA A 184 -0.52 23.02 11.48
C ALA A 184 0.73 22.42 12.14
N ASP A 185 1.87 23.09 11.97
CA ASP A 185 3.16 22.78 12.57
C ASP A 185 3.23 23.40 13.97
N PHE A 186 3.33 22.57 15.02
CA PHE A 186 3.35 23.00 16.41
C PHE A 186 4.70 23.63 16.85
N SER A 187 5.71 23.67 15.99
CA SER A 187 6.92 24.47 16.21
C SER A 187 6.64 25.97 16.06
N VAL A 188 5.70 26.34 15.18
CA VAL A 188 5.20 27.72 15.02
C VAL A 188 3.85 27.92 15.71
N TRP A 189 2.89 27.02 15.53
CA TRP A 189 1.53 27.09 16.08
C TRP A 189 1.54 26.92 17.60
N ALA A 190 1.56 28.03 18.35
CA ALA A 190 1.71 28.05 19.80
C ALA A 190 1.06 29.31 20.44
N PRO A 191 0.71 29.27 21.75
CA PRO A 191 0.18 30.42 22.46
C PRO A 191 1.18 31.59 22.50
N ARG A 192 0.69 32.82 22.27
CA ARG A 192 1.47 34.08 22.36
C ARG A 192 2.78 34.07 21.55
N GLN A 193 2.69 33.45 20.37
CA GLN A 193 3.71 33.21 19.34
C GLN A 193 4.84 34.25 19.23
N ARG A 194 4.51 35.56 19.27
CA ARG A 194 5.47 36.69 19.14
C ARG A 194 6.57 36.73 20.21
N PHE A 195 6.41 36.06 21.35
CA PHE A 195 7.46 35.92 22.38
C PHE A 195 8.32 34.66 22.20
N ARG A 196 7.75 33.56 21.68
CA ARG A 196 8.37 32.23 21.74
C ARG A 196 9.50 31.96 20.75
N LEU A 197 9.51 32.66 19.62
CA LEU A 197 10.58 32.59 18.61
C LEU A 197 11.96 33.04 19.14
N LYS A 198 12.03 33.66 20.33
CA LYS A 198 13.29 34.00 21.02
C LYS A 198 13.77 32.94 22.02
N GLU A 199 12.93 32.00 22.44
CA GLU A 199 13.22 31.08 23.56
C GLU A 199 13.54 29.64 23.13
N MET A 200 13.12 29.20 21.94
CA MET A 200 13.35 27.83 21.43
C MET A 200 14.80 27.58 20.94
N LYS A 201 15.78 27.72 21.85
CA LYS A 201 17.19 27.31 21.65
C LYS A 201 17.70 26.48 22.82
N LEU A 202 17.01 25.38 23.15
CA LEU A 202 17.53 24.37 24.06
C LEU A 202 18.53 23.44 23.36
N THR A 203 19.67 23.22 23.99
CA THR A 203 20.71 22.31 23.48
C THR A 203 20.43 20.88 23.90
N ARG A 204 20.07 20.04 22.92
CA ARG A 204 19.84 18.60 23.10
C ARG A 204 21.18 17.86 23.14
N TRP A 205 21.33 16.87 24.03
CA TRP A 205 22.37 15.85 23.88
C TRP A 205 22.05 14.96 22.67
N THR A 206 22.99 14.87 21.74
CA THR A 206 23.04 13.88 20.67
C THR A 206 24.32 13.05 20.84
N PHE A 207 24.33 11.82 20.38
CA PHE A 207 25.60 11.12 20.19
C PHE A 207 26.18 11.53 18.84
N ASP A 208 27.47 11.87 18.82
CA ASP A 208 28.21 12.01 17.57
C ASP A 208 28.47 10.65 16.93
N GLN A 209 29.15 10.66 15.79
CA GLN A 209 29.38 9.47 14.99
C GLN A 209 30.37 8.49 15.63
N ASP A 210 31.12 8.90 16.66
CA ASP A 210 32.06 8.08 17.41
C ASP A 210 31.49 7.66 18.78
N GLY A 211 30.22 7.99 19.03
CA GLY A 211 29.45 7.55 20.20
C GLY A 211 29.59 8.44 21.43
N GLN A 212 30.21 9.62 21.32
CA GLN A 212 30.31 10.55 22.45
C GLN A 212 29.11 11.50 22.50
N ALA A 213 28.70 11.85 23.71
CA ALA A 213 27.58 12.77 23.92
C ALA A 213 28.03 14.22 23.70
N VAL A 214 27.47 14.88 22.69
CA VAL A 214 27.68 16.30 22.36
C VAL A 214 26.36 17.06 22.38
N ARG A 215 26.42 18.39 22.58
CA ARG A 215 25.23 19.24 22.64
C ARG A 215 25.02 20.00 21.33
N VAL A 216 23.86 19.79 20.70
CA VAL A 216 23.49 20.42 19.43
C VAL A 216 22.25 21.30 19.62
N GLY A 217 22.27 22.49 19.02
CA GLY A 217 21.10 23.36 18.93
C GLY A 217 20.16 22.88 17.82
N ALA A 218 18.91 22.59 18.19
CA ALA A 218 17.84 22.20 17.28
C ALA A 218 16.56 22.98 17.65
N PRO A 219 15.54 23.04 16.77
CA PRO A 219 14.19 23.30 17.22
C PRO A 219 13.86 22.32 18.35
N SER A 220 13.45 22.83 19.50
CA SER A 220 13.07 21.97 20.63
C SER A 220 11.84 21.17 20.25
N VAL A 221 11.94 19.84 20.25
CA VAL A 221 10.76 18.96 20.26
C VAL A 221 9.86 19.46 21.40
N PRO A 222 8.62 19.93 21.13
CA PRO A 222 7.79 20.52 22.16
C PRO A 222 7.54 19.47 23.23
N THR A 223 7.73 19.80 24.51
CA THR A 223 7.39 18.87 25.60
C THR A 223 5.90 18.52 25.53
N TYR A 224 5.48 17.41 26.14
CA TYR A 224 4.06 17.02 26.15
C TYR A 224 3.13 18.17 26.61
N ARG A 225 3.56 18.95 27.62
CA ARG A 225 2.83 20.14 28.11
C ARG A 225 2.70 21.25 27.07
N GLU A 226 3.65 21.39 26.16
CA GLU A 226 3.65 22.39 25.10
C GLU A 226 2.87 21.91 23.88
N TRP A 227 3.08 20.68 23.43
CA TRP A 227 2.27 20.02 22.42
C TRP A 227 0.79 20.09 22.79
N ARG A 228 0.43 19.80 24.06
CA ARG A 228 -0.95 19.88 24.55
C ARG A 228 -1.52 21.30 24.49
N LYS A 229 -0.72 22.34 24.70
CA LYS A 229 -1.14 23.74 24.53
C LYS A 229 -1.40 24.08 23.06
N SER A 230 -0.48 23.72 22.17
CA SER A 230 -0.64 23.88 20.72
C SER A 230 -1.85 23.10 20.19
N PHE A 231 -2.05 21.87 20.67
CA PHE A 231 -3.19 21.02 20.32
C PHE A 231 -4.52 21.59 20.80
N VAL A 232 -4.59 22.22 21.99
CA VAL A 232 -5.81 22.89 22.46
C VAL A 232 -6.20 24.06 21.54
N ILE A 233 -5.24 24.90 21.14
CA ILE A 233 -5.48 25.97 20.16
C ILE A 233 -5.95 25.39 18.82
N TYR A 234 -5.28 24.32 18.36
CA TYR A 234 -5.60 23.63 17.12
C TYR A 234 -7.00 23.00 17.11
N LYS A 235 -7.40 22.37 18.24
CA LYS A 235 -8.75 21.86 18.50
C LYS A 235 -9.79 22.95 18.33
N TYR A 236 -9.63 24.09 19.03
CA TYR A 236 -10.59 25.18 18.93
C TYR A 236 -10.63 25.81 17.54
N ALA A 237 -9.51 25.93 16.83
CA ALA A 237 -9.49 26.40 15.44
C ALA A 237 -10.31 25.49 14.49
N LEU A 238 -10.18 24.17 14.59
CA LEU A 238 -10.97 23.25 13.76
C LEU A 238 -12.46 23.23 14.14
N ILE A 239 -12.80 23.46 15.40
CA ILE A 239 -14.19 23.62 15.85
C ILE A 239 -14.79 24.94 15.34
N MET A 240 -14.06 26.06 15.45
CA MET A 240 -14.47 27.39 14.96
C MET A 240 -14.69 27.41 13.44
N LEU A 241 -13.93 26.62 12.68
CA LEU A 241 -14.07 26.48 11.23
C LEU A 241 -15.05 25.37 10.80
N GLY A 242 -15.78 24.73 11.73
CA GLY A 242 -16.73 23.66 11.43
C GLY A 242 -16.11 22.37 10.89
N ALA A 243 -14.79 22.21 11.00
CA ALA A 243 -14.04 21.09 10.42
C ALA A 243 -13.98 19.84 11.32
N ALA A 244 -14.22 19.99 12.63
CA ALA A 244 -14.24 18.87 13.59
C ALA A 244 -15.18 19.13 14.77
N SER A 245 -15.76 18.08 15.35
CA SER A 245 -16.49 18.20 16.62
C SER A 245 -15.52 18.16 17.81
N LEU A 246 -15.97 18.67 18.97
CA LEU A 246 -15.22 18.56 20.22
C LEU A 246 -14.86 17.10 20.56
N ALA A 247 -15.82 16.18 20.41
CA ALA A 247 -15.66 14.77 20.74
C ALA A 247 -14.64 14.05 19.84
N ASP A 248 -14.52 14.44 18.56
CA ASP A 248 -13.49 13.90 17.67
C ASP A 248 -12.08 14.28 18.12
N MET A 249 -11.90 15.58 18.37
CA MET A 249 -10.60 16.14 18.75
C MET A 249 -10.18 15.69 20.16
N GLU A 250 -11.13 15.44 21.05
CA GLU A 250 -10.85 14.89 22.38
C GLU A 250 -10.55 13.39 22.33
N ALA A 251 -11.22 12.60 21.49
CA ALA A 251 -10.84 11.20 21.24
C ALA A 251 -9.40 11.10 20.69
N TYR A 252 -9.02 11.98 19.75
CA TYR A 252 -7.64 12.04 19.26
C TYR A 252 -6.66 12.48 20.35
N MET A 253 -6.97 13.54 21.10
CA MET A 253 -6.11 14.01 22.19
C MET A 253 -5.88 12.91 23.23
N MET A 254 -6.94 12.23 23.67
CA MET A 254 -6.90 11.12 24.64
C MET A 254 -6.00 9.97 24.18
N GLN A 255 -5.97 9.64 22.88
CA GLN A 255 -5.05 8.64 22.36
C GLN A 255 -3.58 9.08 22.51
N ILE A 256 -3.26 10.35 22.23
CA ILE A 256 -1.90 10.87 22.45
C ILE A 256 -1.57 10.95 23.96
N GLU A 257 -2.52 11.33 24.81
CA GLU A 257 -2.34 11.30 26.27
C GLU A 257 -2.07 9.86 26.77
N HIS A 258 -2.78 8.87 26.23
CA HIS A 258 -2.61 7.46 26.57
C HIS A 258 -1.26 6.90 26.10
N LEU A 259 -0.87 7.17 24.84
CA LEU A 259 0.43 6.77 24.32
C LEU A 259 1.57 7.45 25.12
N TYR A 260 1.45 8.74 25.44
CA TYR A 260 2.40 9.43 26.33
C TYR A 260 2.44 8.82 27.73
N SER A 261 1.29 8.43 28.31
CA SER A 261 1.26 7.73 29.61
C SER A 261 1.91 6.34 29.58
N THR A 262 2.01 5.73 28.38
CA THR A 262 2.57 4.39 28.16
C THR A 262 4.09 4.42 27.97
N TYR A 263 4.61 5.38 27.18
CA TYR A 263 6.04 5.46 26.86
C TYR A 263 6.81 6.57 27.61
N GLY A 264 6.12 7.56 28.16
CA GLY A 264 6.71 8.68 28.93
C GLY A 264 7.59 9.63 28.12
N ASP A 265 8.27 10.54 28.85
CA ASP A 265 9.18 11.54 28.28
C ASP A 265 10.34 10.95 27.46
N GLU A 266 10.78 9.72 27.77
CA GLU A 266 11.95 9.10 27.12
C GLU A 266 11.75 8.86 25.62
N TYR A 267 10.55 8.42 25.21
CA TYR A 267 10.23 8.14 23.81
C TYR A 267 9.29 9.20 23.20
N TRP A 268 9.01 10.28 23.94
CA TRP A 268 8.07 11.33 23.53
C TRP A 268 8.39 11.93 22.15
N SER A 269 9.68 12.03 21.77
CA SER A 269 10.05 12.49 20.42
C SER A 269 9.57 11.57 19.30
N PHE A 270 9.48 10.26 19.52
CA PHE A 270 8.91 9.33 18.53
C PHE A 270 7.40 9.50 18.41
N LEU A 271 6.72 9.87 19.50
CA LEU A 271 5.28 10.13 19.51
C LEU A 271 4.94 11.46 18.81
N VAL A 272 5.77 12.50 18.99
CA VAL A 272 5.65 13.75 18.22
C VAL A 272 5.90 13.50 16.72
N GLU A 273 6.95 12.76 16.35
CA GLU A 273 7.18 12.37 14.95
C GLU A 273 6.00 11.57 14.35
N ALA A 274 5.33 10.74 15.14
CA ALA A 274 4.18 9.96 14.71
C ALA A 274 2.91 10.81 14.52
N ASP A 275 2.60 11.68 15.48
CA ASP A 275 1.51 12.66 15.40
C ASP A 275 1.68 13.63 14.22
N GLU A 276 2.87 14.20 14.06
CA GLU A 276 3.18 15.11 12.96
C GLU A 276 3.08 14.41 11.60
N LEU A 277 3.65 13.21 11.45
CA LEU A 277 3.53 12.38 10.24
C LEU A 277 2.07 12.07 9.92
N LEU A 278 1.25 11.81 10.94
CA LEU A 278 -0.16 11.53 10.77
C LEU A 278 -0.91 12.76 10.24
N ARG A 279 -0.83 13.89 10.96
CA ARG A 279 -1.54 15.14 10.64
C ARG A 279 -1.10 15.76 9.31
N SER A 280 0.18 15.64 8.96
CA SER A 280 0.74 16.20 7.71
C SER A 280 0.50 15.36 6.47
N SER A 281 0.30 14.04 6.58
CA SER A 281 0.37 13.14 5.41
C SER A 281 -0.49 11.88 5.43
N ARG A 282 -1.04 11.46 6.58
CA ARG A 282 -1.88 10.25 6.68
C ARG A 282 -3.35 10.55 6.93
N LEU A 283 -3.69 11.68 7.55
CA LEU A 283 -5.07 12.04 7.89
C LEU A 283 -6.03 11.94 6.69
N VAL A 284 -5.56 12.27 5.47
CA VAL A 284 -6.30 12.14 4.20
C VAL A 284 -6.88 10.73 3.96
N ARG A 285 -6.27 9.68 4.52
CA ARG A 285 -6.69 8.28 4.34
C ARG A 285 -7.94 7.89 5.13
N TYR A 286 -8.34 8.73 6.08
CA TYR A 286 -9.48 8.50 6.96
C TYR A 286 -10.67 9.40 6.59
N VAL A 287 -10.60 10.10 5.44
CA VAL A 287 -11.73 10.81 4.80
C VAL A 287 -12.26 9.95 3.65
N SER A 288 -13.57 9.71 3.61
CA SER A 288 -14.24 9.04 2.49
C SER A 288 -14.84 10.06 1.52
N GLY A 289 -14.65 9.83 0.21
CA GLY A 289 -15.16 10.69 -0.87
C GLY A 289 -14.26 11.87 -1.22
N ARG A 290 -14.87 12.97 -1.67
CA ARG A 290 -14.15 14.24 -1.95
C ARG A 290 -13.67 14.88 -0.64
N LEU A 291 -12.62 15.70 -0.73
CA LEU A 291 -12.08 16.47 0.38
C LEU A 291 -13.07 17.58 0.78
N ASP A 292 -13.88 17.27 1.77
CA ASP A 292 -14.95 18.09 2.34
C ASP A 292 -14.56 18.47 3.78
N VAL A 293 -14.59 19.77 4.08
CA VAL A 293 -14.07 20.35 5.33
C VAL A 293 -14.76 19.74 6.55
N ALA A 294 -16.06 19.43 6.47
CA ALA A 294 -16.84 18.87 7.57
C ALA A 294 -16.40 17.46 8.01
N ARG A 295 -15.54 16.77 7.23
CA ARG A 295 -15.16 15.36 7.46
C ARG A 295 -13.89 15.17 8.28
N TRP A 296 -13.12 16.24 8.55
CA TRP A 296 -11.82 16.12 9.20
C TRP A 296 -11.91 15.62 10.66
N GLY A 297 -12.97 15.97 11.40
CA GLY A 297 -13.23 15.40 12.72
C GLY A 297 -13.31 13.88 12.72
N HIS A 298 -14.14 13.30 11.85
CA HIS A 298 -14.24 11.85 11.72
C HIS A 298 -12.90 11.20 11.33
N ALA A 299 -12.12 11.85 10.45
CA ALA A 299 -10.78 11.38 10.10
C ALA A 299 -9.83 11.36 11.30
N PHE A 300 -9.88 12.37 12.18
CA PHE A 300 -9.12 12.40 13.43
C PHE A 300 -9.55 11.27 14.38
N ARG A 301 -10.87 11.04 14.57
CA ARG A 301 -11.38 9.97 15.43
C ARG A 301 -10.97 8.58 14.92
N ALA A 302 -11.09 8.35 13.60
CA ALA A 302 -10.71 7.08 12.99
C ALA A 302 -9.19 6.82 13.08
N ALA A 303 -8.36 7.85 12.89
CA ALA A 303 -6.91 7.73 13.00
C ALA A 303 -6.43 7.57 14.46
N ALA A 304 -7.18 8.05 15.45
CA ALA A 304 -6.94 7.74 16.86
C ALA A 304 -7.08 6.22 17.14
N ALA A 305 -8.05 5.57 16.49
CA ALA A 305 -8.31 4.14 16.62
C ALA A 305 -7.37 3.22 15.79
N ASP A 306 -6.47 3.77 14.97
CA ASP A 306 -5.52 2.98 14.16
C ASP A 306 -4.33 2.47 14.99
N TYR A 307 -4.58 1.47 15.83
CA TYR A 307 -3.54 0.73 16.57
C TYR A 307 -2.45 0.16 15.64
N SER A 308 -2.75 -0.11 14.36
CA SER A 308 -1.74 -0.63 13.42
C SER A 308 -0.70 0.44 13.07
N PHE A 309 -1.13 1.70 12.90
CA PHE A 309 -0.25 2.85 12.74
C PHE A 309 0.55 3.12 14.02
N TRP A 310 -0.13 3.23 15.16
CA TRP A 310 0.51 3.60 16.43
C TRP A 310 1.54 2.56 16.90
N ASN A 311 1.22 1.26 16.86
CA ASN A 311 2.17 0.20 17.24
C ASN A 311 3.35 0.12 16.24
N SER A 312 3.12 0.48 14.97
CA SER A 312 4.17 0.51 13.94
C SER A 312 5.11 1.72 14.08
N GLN A 313 4.63 2.87 14.56
CA GLN A 313 5.47 4.04 14.86
C GLN A 313 6.10 4.00 16.25
N MET A 314 5.43 3.44 17.26
CA MET A 314 5.90 3.41 18.65
C MET A 314 6.57 2.09 19.00
N ASP A 315 5.81 1.02 19.29
CA ASP A 315 6.36 -0.28 19.76
C ASP A 315 7.55 -0.75 18.94
N ARG A 316 7.42 -0.78 17.60
CA ARG A 316 8.50 -1.26 16.71
C ARG A 316 9.79 -0.43 16.82
N ARG A 317 9.70 0.87 17.11
CA ARG A 317 10.86 1.76 17.33
C ARG A 317 11.43 1.61 18.74
N VAL A 318 10.57 1.61 19.77
CA VAL A 318 10.95 1.46 21.17
C VAL A 318 11.64 0.11 21.41
N ILE A 319 11.03 -0.99 20.96
CA ILE A 319 11.60 -2.36 21.03
C ILE A 319 12.95 -2.44 20.31
N LYS A 320 13.16 -1.70 19.21
CA LYS A 320 14.45 -1.65 18.51
C LYS A 320 15.51 -0.95 19.37
N VAL A 321 15.20 0.24 19.89
CA VAL A 321 16.12 1.02 20.75
C VAL A 321 16.50 0.22 22.01
N GLU A 322 15.53 -0.43 22.65
CA GLU A 322 15.78 -1.26 23.84
C GLU A 322 16.60 -2.52 23.53
N ARG A 323 16.41 -3.16 22.37
CA ARG A 323 17.28 -4.27 21.93
C ARG A 323 18.70 -3.80 21.64
N GLU A 324 18.87 -2.64 21.02
CA GLU A 324 20.17 -2.06 20.73
C GLU A 324 20.90 -1.68 22.04
N ARG A 325 20.21 -1.06 23.00
CA ARG A 325 20.70 -0.82 24.37
C ARG A 325 21.09 -2.11 25.11
N ALA A 326 20.22 -3.12 25.11
CA ALA A 326 20.50 -4.41 25.74
C ALA A 326 21.72 -5.11 25.11
N SER A 327 21.90 -5.01 23.79
CA SER A 327 23.06 -5.58 23.10
C SER A 327 24.37 -4.86 23.43
N GLY A 328 24.33 -3.54 23.68
CA GLY A 328 25.50 -2.75 24.08
C GLY A 328 26.04 -3.10 25.48
N SER A 329 25.21 -3.67 26.35
CA SER A 329 25.62 -4.04 27.72
C SER A 329 26.48 -5.31 27.81
N ALA A 330 26.71 -6.02 26.69
CA ALA A 330 27.39 -7.32 26.69
C ALA A 330 28.94 -7.25 26.60
N THR A 331 29.52 -6.10 26.24
CA THR A 331 30.97 -6.00 25.95
C THR A 331 31.62 -4.71 26.47
N THR A 332 31.99 -4.68 27.76
CA THR A 332 33.24 -4.05 28.26
C THR A 332 33.43 -4.33 29.75
N GLY A 333 34.35 -5.24 30.09
CA GLY A 333 34.75 -5.51 31.48
C GLY A 333 36.25 -5.29 31.68
N ALA A 334 36.66 -4.09 32.08
CA ALA A 334 38.04 -3.75 32.45
C ALA A 334 38.07 -2.65 33.52
N LYS A 335 39.08 -2.66 34.40
CA LYS A 335 39.22 -1.75 35.55
C LYS A 335 40.30 -0.68 35.28
N ALA A 336 40.12 0.53 35.82
CA ALA A 336 41.13 1.38 36.51
C ALA A 336 40.73 2.87 36.49
N PRO A 337 41.26 3.73 37.40
CA PRO A 337 41.49 3.52 38.83
C PRO A 337 40.82 4.64 39.69
N LEU A 338 41.20 4.78 40.96
CA LEU A 338 40.63 5.70 41.96
C LEU A 338 41.43 7.02 42.10
N ASN A 339 40.92 7.90 42.98
CA ASN A 339 41.58 9.02 43.68
C ASN A 339 41.79 10.37 42.92
N GLU A 340 41.71 11.55 43.56
CA GLU A 340 41.38 11.90 44.97
C GLU A 340 40.94 13.39 45.11
N GLN A 341 40.54 13.80 46.34
CA GLN A 341 40.44 15.18 46.88
C GLN A 341 39.36 16.11 46.23
N ALA A 342 38.27 16.47 46.94
CA ALA A 342 38.14 17.47 48.03
C ALA A 342 38.18 18.95 47.54
N GLY A 343 37.37 19.89 48.04
CA GLY A 343 36.29 19.83 49.04
C GLY A 343 35.83 21.23 49.46
N LYS A 344 34.78 21.34 50.32
CA LYS A 344 34.07 22.58 50.72
C LYS A 344 33.17 23.15 49.59
N ARG A 345 32.04 23.81 49.88
CA ARG A 345 31.57 24.41 51.13
C ARG A 345 30.22 23.85 51.60
N LEU A 346 30.12 23.60 52.91
CA LEU A 346 28.88 23.66 53.68
C LEU A 346 28.91 24.95 54.53
N ARG A 347 27.73 25.52 54.78
CA ARG A 347 27.32 26.60 55.70
C ARG A 347 26.31 27.53 55.00
N ASP A 348 25.19 27.93 55.59
CA ASP A 348 24.69 27.73 56.96
C ASP A 348 23.22 27.23 56.98
N GLU A 349 22.79 26.67 58.12
CA GLU A 349 21.40 26.28 58.41
C GLU A 349 20.66 27.42 59.14
N ALA A 350 19.38 27.68 58.82
CA ALA A 350 18.38 28.24 59.77
C ALA A 350 16.98 28.42 59.14
N SER A 351 16.07 27.45 59.31
CA SER A 351 14.62 27.65 59.59
C SER A 351 13.86 26.32 59.50
N GLY A 352 13.21 25.90 60.60
CA GLY A 352 12.62 24.57 60.71
C GLY A 352 11.13 24.49 60.37
N LYS A 353 10.72 23.37 59.74
CA LYS A 353 9.36 22.80 59.75
C LYS A 353 9.44 21.29 59.49
N PRO A 354 8.51 20.46 60.00
CA PRO A 354 8.64 19.01 59.97
C PRO A 354 8.28 18.40 58.60
N PRO A 355 8.92 17.26 58.21
CA PRO A 355 8.55 16.52 57.00
C PRO A 355 7.22 15.79 57.17
N SER A 356 6.42 15.68 56.10
CA SER A 356 5.07 15.12 56.12
C SER A 356 4.94 13.80 55.36
N ALA A 357 4.16 12.88 55.94
CA ALA A 357 3.39 11.75 55.37
C ALA A 357 4.02 10.72 54.39
N ASN A 358 5.04 11.04 53.58
CA ASN A 358 5.39 10.28 52.38
C ASN A 358 6.24 9.02 52.60
N ASP A 359 6.90 8.85 53.75
CA ASP A 359 7.86 7.74 53.95
C ASP A 359 7.22 6.34 53.98
N LYS A 360 5.91 6.24 54.26
CA LYS A 360 5.19 4.94 54.36
C LYS A 360 5.13 4.12 53.06
N ARG A 361 5.57 4.66 51.92
CA ARG A 361 5.60 3.93 50.62
C ARG A 361 6.85 3.06 50.42
N ARG A 362 7.88 3.13 51.28
CA ARG A 362 9.17 2.42 51.09
C ARG A 362 9.19 0.95 51.51
N GLU A 363 8.14 0.45 52.19
CA GLU A 363 8.11 -0.89 52.79
C GLU A 363 7.56 -2.01 51.88
N ILE A 364 7.02 -1.70 50.70
CA ILE A 364 6.31 -2.68 49.86
C ILE A 364 7.17 -3.15 48.69
N CYS A 365 7.20 -4.45 48.44
CA CYS A 365 7.84 -5.05 47.26
C CYS A 365 6.80 -5.52 46.23
N PHE A 366 6.92 -5.02 45.00
CA PHE A 366 6.01 -5.32 43.88
C PHE A 366 6.57 -6.38 42.90
N ALA A 367 7.74 -6.96 43.17
CA ALA A 367 8.48 -7.84 42.26
C ALA A 367 7.90 -9.27 42.13
N TYR A 368 6.63 -9.49 42.46
CA TYR A 368 5.99 -10.82 42.47
C TYR A 368 4.90 -10.93 41.37
N GLN A 369 5.33 -11.27 40.16
CA GLN A 369 4.43 -11.58 39.04
C GLN A 369 4.29 -13.09 38.80
N GLY A 370 3.13 -13.49 38.27
CA GLY A 370 2.82 -14.78 37.65
C GLY A 370 3.69 -15.99 38.02
N GLY A 371 3.33 -16.70 39.09
CA GLY A 371 4.10 -17.85 39.58
C GLY A 371 4.29 -18.98 38.55
N ARG A 372 5.53 -19.17 38.11
CA ARG A 372 6.10 -20.48 37.74
C ARG A 372 7.16 -20.88 38.77
N GLU A 373 7.55 -22.14 38.77
CA GLU A 373 8.20 -22.79 39.90
C GLU A 373 9.68 -22.38 40.05
N GLY A 374 10.16 -22.23 41.30
CA GLY A 374 11.58 -21.97 41.58
C GLY A 374 11.91 -21.19 42.87
N HIS A 375 11.01 -20.32 43.37
CA HIS A 375 11.34 -19.49 44.53
C HIS A 375 11.15 -20.20 45.89
N THR A 376 12.27 -20.45 46.56
CA THR A 376 12.43 -21.20 47.82
C THR A 376 12.00 -20.44 49.09
N GLY A 377 10.84 -19.77 49.05
CA GLY A 377 10.10 -19.34 50.25
C GLY A 377 10.72 -18.27 51.16
N ALA A 378 11.89 -17.73 50.83
CA ALA A 378 12.60 -16.76 51.66
C ALA A 378 11.92 -15.38 51.75
N VAL A 379 12.26 -14.62 52.80
CA VAL A 379 11.85 -13.22 53.01
C VAL A 379 12.50 -12.31 51.95
N CYS A 380 11.87 -11.17 51.63
CA CYS A 380 12.47 -10.18 50.73
C CYS A 380 13.85 -9.74 51.28
N PRO A 381 14.96 -9.81 50.50
CA PRO A 381 16.29 -9.41 50.97
C PRO A 381 16.44 -7.90 51.24
N GLN A 382 15.38 -7.12 51.03
CA GLN A 382 15.29 -5.69 51.34
C GLN A 382 14.36 -5.40 52.54
N GLY A 383 13.93 -6.44 53.28
CA GLY A 383 13.05 -6.32 54.45
C GLY A 383 11.60 -5.94 54.15
N ARG A 384 11.17 -5.97 52.88
CA ARG A 384 9.88 -5.44 52.42
C ARG A 384 8.75 -6.46 52.44
N ARG A 385 7.55 -5.97 52.71
CA ARG A 385 6.28 -6.74 52.77
C ARG A 385 5.69 -6.89 51.37
N HIS A 386 4.99 -8.00 51.10
CA HIS A 386 4.45 -8.34 49.78
C HIS A 386 2.93 -8.17 49.73
N VAL A 387 2.39 -7.63 48.63
CA VAL A 387 0.93 -7.48 48.47
C VAL A 387 0.33 -8.77 47.90
N CYS A 388 -0.66 -9.35 48.59
CA CYS A 388 -1.46 -10.45 48.07
C CYS A 388 -2.28 -9.98 46.85
N LEU A 389 -2.19 -10.70 45.73
CA LEU A 389 -2.91 -10.33 44.51
C LEU A 389 -4.41 -10.60 44.62
N ALA A 390 -4.84 -11.54 45.47
CA ALA A 390 -6.24 -11.91 45.70
C ALA A 390 -6.98 -10.91 46.61
N CYS A 391 -6.41 -10.54 47.77
CA CYS A 391 -7.08 -9.65 48.74
C CYS A 391 -6.54 -8.20 48.77
N LYS A 392 -5.49 -7.90 47.99
CA LYS A 392 -4.80 -6.59 47.92
C LYS A 392 -4.19 -6.07 49.24
N LYS A 393 -4.10 -6.90 50.29
CA LYS A 393 -3.45 -6.54 51.56
C LYS A 393 -1.98 -6.99 51.63
N PRO A 394 -1.11 -6.30 52.40
CA PRO A 394 0.26 -6.76 52.65
C PRO A 394 0.29 -8.01 53.54
N HIS A 395 1.22 -8.92 53.26
CA HIS A 395 1.58 -10.08 54.08
C HIS A 395 3.11 -10.21 54.15
N ASP A 396 3.61 -10.77 55.26
CA ASP A 396 5.06 -10.86 55.52
C ASP A 396 5.74 -12.06 54.85
N LEU A 397 4.96 -13.06 54.38
CA LEU A 397 5.45 -14.25 53.68
C LEU A 397 4.88 -14.39 52.25
N PRO A 398 5.65 -14.85 51.24
CA PRO A 398 5.21 -14.86 49.83
C PRO A 398 4.06 -15.81 49.47
N ARG A 399 3.61 -16.69 50.38
CA ARG A 399 2.59 -17.74 50.08
C ARG A 399 1.15 -17.23 49.96
N GLY A 400 0.91 -15.96 50.28
CA GLY A 400 -0.43 -15.37 50.54
C GLY A 400 -1.48 -15.42 49.43
N ASN A 401 -1.22 -15.97 48.24
CA ASN A 401 -2.21 -16.14 47.16
C ASN A 401 -2.96 -17.49 47.17
N ARG A 402 -2.42 -18.54 47.82
CA ARG A 402 -3.07 -19.87 47.89
C ARG A 402 -3.88 -20.08 49.17
N GLU A 403 -3.39 -19.58 50.30
CA GLU A 403 -4.00 -19.72 51.64
C GLU A 403 -4.82 -18.48 52.06
N CYS A 404 -5.19 -17.61 51.11
CA CYS A 404 -5.91 -16.37 51.40
C CYS A 404 -7.36 -16.66 51.82
N PRO A 405 -7.80 -16.29 53.04
CA PRO A 405 -9.15 -16.65 53.54
C PRO A 405 -10.29 -15.88 52.86
N SER A 406 -10.01 -14.82 52.10
CA SER A 406 -11.02 -13.99 51.43
C SER A 406 -11.22 -14.34 49.94
N ARG A 407 -11.01 -15.59 49.54
CA ARG A 407 -11.09 -16.03 48.14
C ARG A 407 -12.35 -16.87 47.88
N ASP A 408 -13.40 -16.20 47.41
CA ASP A 408 -14.62 -16.83 46.91
C ASP A 408 -14.33 -17.79 45.74
N ARG A 409 -15.15 -18.84 45.60
CA ARG A 409 -15.01 -19.95 44.64
C ARG A 409 -16.20 -20.06 43.67
N SER A 410 -17.19 -19.16 43.74
CA SER A 410 -18.58 -19.46 43.33
C SER A 410 -19.01 -19.16 41.88
N LYS A 411 -18.19 -18.54 41.00
CA LYS A 411 -18.69 -18.09 39.67
C LYS A 411 -17.83 -18.49 38.45
N ARG A 412 -18.52 -19.12 37.48
CA ARG A 412 -18.16 -19.56 36.12
C ARG A 412 -19.48 -19.65 35.29
N SER A 413 -19.41 -19.86 33.97
CA SER A 413 -20.53 -20.10 33.01
C SER A 413 -21.55 -18.94 32.78
N ASP A 414 -22.45 -18.87 31.77
CA ASP A 414 -22.55 -19.21 30.29
C ASP A 414 -24.01 -18.83 29.83
N SER A 415 -24.49 -18.72 28.56
CA SER A 415 -23.97 -18.51 27.18
C SER A 415 -25.14 -18.33 26.16
N LEU A 416 -24.92 -17.73 24.96
CA LEU A 416 -25.85 -17.67 23.77
C LEU A 416 -27.13 -16.77 23.94
N THR A 417 -28.02 -16.44 22.96
CA THR A 417 -28.23 -16.75 21.50
C THR A 417 -29.08 -15.65 20.80
N ASP A 418 -29.00 -15.51 19.45
CA ASP A 418 -29.98 -14.90 18.48
C ASP A 418 -30.55 -13.46 18.68
N GLY A 419 -31.17 -12.78 17.69
CA GLY A 419 -31.26 -13.02 16.23
C GLY A 419 -32.62 -12.67 15.56
N SER A 420 -32.71 -11.61 14.72
CA SER A 420 -33.83 -11.32 13.77
C SER A 420 -33.49 -10.16 12.79
N ALA A 421 -34.26 -9.94 11.71
CA ALA A 421 -33.89 -9.05 10.58
C ALA A 421 -35.07 -8.36 9.83
N GLN A 422 -34.74 -7.54 8.81
CA GLN A 422 -35.58 -6.91 7.75
C GLN A 422 -36.47 -5.70 8.13
N PRO A 423 -36.95 -4.88 7.16
CA PRO A 423 -36.63 -4.77 5.72
C PRO A 423 -36.17 -3.36 5.25
N ALA A 424 -35.84 -3.22 3.96
CA ALA A 424 -35.33 -1.98 3.33
C ALA A 424 -36.36 -1.22 2.47
N ARG A 425 -35.98 -0.03 1.95
CA ARG A 425 -36.53 0.59 0.72
C ARG A 425 -35.50 1.49 0.03
N SER A 426 -35.69 1.74 -1.28
CA SER A 426 -34.63 2.17 -2.21
C SER A 426 -35.07 3.25 -3.22
N SER A 427 -34.09 3.91 -3.86
CA SER A 427 -34.26 4.71 -5.09
C SER A 427 -32.94 4.84 -5.86
N ALA A 428 -32.97 4.93 -7.20
CA ALA A 428 -31.82 4.69 -8.09
C ALA A 428 -31.25 5.95 -8.80
N GLY A 429 -30.08 5.84 -9.46
CA GLY A 429 -29.45 6.95 -10.21
C GLY A 429 -28.18 6.62 -11.02
N CYS A 430 -28.37 6.06 -12.23
CA CYS A 430 -27.44 5.81 -13.36
C CYS A 430 -25.95 6.27 -13.35
N ASN A 431 -25.07 5.28 -13.56
CA ASN A 431 -24.07 5.11 -14.64
C ASN A 431 -23.16 6.27 -15.12
N ASN A 432 -21.86 5.96 -15.24
CA ASN A 432 -21.07 6.27 -16.45
C ASN A 432 -19.84 5.34 -16.62
N GLU A 433 -19.25 5.32 -17.81
CA GLU A 433 -18.40 4.22 -18.31
C GLU A 433 -16.95 4.17 -17.77
N ALA A 434 -16.42 2.96 -17.59
CA ALA A 434 -15.08 2.71 -17.06
C ALA A 434 -13.98 2.74 -18.15
N VAL A 435 -13.20 3.82 -18.19
CA VAL A 435 -11.94 3.88 -18.95
C VAL A 435 -10.83 3.18 -18.16
N SER A 436 -10.00 2.37 -18.82
CA SER A 436 -8.91 1.64 -18.16
C SER A 436 -7.73 2.55 -17.80
N ASP A 437 -7.71 3.05 -16.55
CA ASP A 437 -6.63 3.88 -16.02
C ASP A 437 -5.35 3.07 -15.74
N TYR A 438 -4.60 2.85 -16.83
CA TYR A 438 -3.31 2.18 -16.83
C TYR A 438 -2.19 3.14 -16.41
N ASP A 439 -2.17 3.55 -15.13
CA ASP A 439 -1.12 4.44 -14.59
C ASP A 439 0.27 3.80 -14.68
N GLY A 440 1.02 4.20 -15.71
CA GLY A 440 2.40 3.80 -15.96
C GLY A 440 3.43 4.41 -15.01
N SER A 441 3.07 4.89 -13.81
CA SER A 441 3.96 5.66 -12.92
C SER A 441 4.41 4.97 -11.63
N ARG A 442 4.92 3.74 -11.72
CA ARG A 442 5.70 3.11 -10.64
C ARG A 442 7.11 2.64 -11.06
N ASP A 443 8.07 3.57 -11.10
CA ASP A 443 9.35 3.32 -10.42
C ASP A 443 10.11 4.60 -10.00
N SER A 444 10.48 4.65 -8.71
CA SER A 444 11.33 5.63 -8.02
C SER A 444 11.46 5.19 -6.55
N PRO A 445 12.34 5.74 -5.70
CA PRO A 445 12.35 5.45 -4.25
C PRO A 445 11.00 5.58 -3.50
N LEU A 446 10.00 6.31 -4.03
CA LEU A 446 8.62 6.29 -3.50
C LEU A 446 7.92 4.95 -3.73
N THR A 447 8.25 4.20 -4.78
CA THR A 447 7.74 2.85 -5.02
C THR A 447 8.28 1.83 -4.02
N VAL A 448 9.47 2.04 -3.43
CA VAL A 448 9.91 1.19 -2.31
C VAL A 448 8.96 1.33 -1.10
N ARG A 449 8.42 2.54 -0.84
CA ARG A 449 7.37 2.74 0.17
C ARG A 449 6.01 2.15 -0.28
N ASN A 450 5.61 2.30 -1.55
CA ASN A 450 4.33 1.77 -2.02
C ASN A 450 4.30 0.24 -2.15
N HIS A 451 5.37 -0.40 -2.63
CA HIS A 451 5.47 -1.86 -2.66
C HIS A 451 5.46 -2.44 -1.24
N PHE A 452 6.05 -1.74 -0.26
CA PHE A 452 5.96 -2.13 1.15
C PHE A 452 4.54 -1.97 1.70
N ASN A 453 3.77 -0.96 1.26
CA ASN A 453 2.34 -0.86 1.61
C ASN A 453 1.50 -1.98 0.97
N GLU A 454 1.81 -2.39 -0.28
CA GLU A 454 1.15 -3.48 -0.99
C GLU A 454 1.48 -4.86 -0.36
N ASP A 455 2.71 -5.06 0.14
CA ASP A 455 3.20 -6.33 0.69
C ASP A 455 2.88 -6.55 2.20
N GLN A 456 2.41 -5.53 2.94
CA GLN A 456 2.22 -5.62 4.41
C GLN A 456 0.78 -5.87 4.88
N GLY A 457 -0.22 -5.75 4.00
CA GLY A 457 -1.65 -5.76 4.40
C GLY A 457 -2.44 -7.05 4.13
N TRP A 458 -1.85 -8.02 3.44
CA TRP A 458 -2.58 -9.14 2.82
C TRP A 458 -1.81 -10.46 2.94
N LEU A 459 -2.52 -11.58 3.02
CA LEU A 459 -1.93 -12.91 3.24
C LEU A 459 -1.01 -13.36 2.09
N GLY A 460 -1.26 -12.87 0.86
CA GLY A 460 -0.40 -13.02 -0.30
C GLY A 460 -0.27 -14.47 -0.79
N GLY A 461 0.81 -14.77 -1.52
CA GLY A 461 1.15 -16.15 -1.91
C GLY A 461 1.71 -16.30 -3.34
N LEU A 462 1.34 -15.42 -4.28
CA LEU A 462 1.96 -15.37 -5.61
C LEU A 462 3.25 -14.56 -5.62
N ARG A 463 3.20 -13.35 -5.05
CA ARG A 463 4.36 -12.48 -4.86
C ARG A 463 4.92 -12.65 -3.46
N ARG A 464 6.23 -12.93 -3.36
CA ARG A 464 6.97 -13.11 -2.09
C ARG A 464 6.25 -14.06 -1.13
N THR A 465 5.95 -15.28 -1.58
CA THR A 465 5.24 -16.31 -0.82
C THR A 465 5.84 -16.51 0.58
N VAL A 466 7.15 -16.31 0.74
CA VAL A 466 7.88 -16.27 2.02
C VAL A 466 7.17 -15.48 3.15
N LEU A 467 6.45 -14.39 2.83
CA LEU A 467 5.70 -13.58 3.80
C LEU A 467 4.51 -14.31 4.40
N SER A 468 3.89 -15.27 3.71
CA SER A 468 2.76 -16.04 4.27
C SER A 468 3.18 -16.80 5.53
N SER A 469 4.45 -17.21 5.63
CA SER A 469 4.97 -17.82 6.84
C SER A 469 4.97 -16.88 8.06
N GLU A 470 4.99 -15.56 7.87
CA GLU A 470 4.92 -14.58 8.97
C GLU A 470 3.48 -14.35 9.46
N PHE A 471 2.48 -14.63 8.62
CA PHE A 471 1.06 -14.63 8.99
C PHE A 471 0.64 -16.00 9.57
N LEU A 472 0.90 -17.09 8.84
CA LEU A 472 0.57 -18.48 9.18
C LEU A 472 1.56 -19.10 10.18
N LYS A 473 1.80 -18.40 11.30
CA LYS A 473 2.78 -18.80 12.33
C LYS A 473 2.43 -20.14 12.98
N GLU A 474 1.15 -20.37 13.23
CA GLU A 474 0.64 -21.56 13.93
C GLU A 474 0.82 -22.82 13.06
N GLY A 475 0.49 -22.73 11.76
CA GLY A 475 0.71 -23.78 10.79
C GLY A 475 2.18 -24.21 10.60
N ARG A 476 3.17 -23.35 10.90
CA ARG A 476 4.60 -23.70 10.74
C ARG A 476 5.04 -24.93 11.54
N GLU A 477 4.47 -25.15 12.73
CA GLU A 477 4.81 -26.31 13.56
C GLU A 477 4.27 -27.59 12.93
N SER A 478 2.99 -27.58 12.56
CA SER A 478 2.30 -28.66 11.88
C SER A 478 2.94 -29.02 10.55
N PHE A 479 3.27 -28.02 9.72
CA PHE A 479 3.88 -28.22 8.40
C PHE A 479 5.33 -28.72 8.46
N ARG A 480 6.05 -28.49 9.57
CA ARG A 480 7.37 -29.11 9.77
C ARG A 480 7.27 -30.62 9.99
N ARG A 481 6.27 -31.07 10.76
CA ARG A 481 5.99 -32.48 11.00
C ARG A 481 5.39 -33.15 9.76
N LEU A 482 4.50 -32.45 9.04
CA LEU A 482 4.02 -32.86 7.72
C LEU A 482 5.18 -33.05 6.73
N ARG A 483 6.16 -32.14 6.72
CA ARG A 483 7.38 -32.32 5.93
C ARG A 483 8.12 -33.59 6.34
N GLU A 484 8.27 -33.88 7.62
CA GLU A 484 8.95 -35.10 8.09
C GLU A 484 8.24 -36.39 7.63
N VAL A 485 6.90 -36.39 7.55
CA VAL A 485 6.11 -37.46 6.91
C VAL A 485 6.36 -37.53 5.40
N LEU A 486 6.32 -36.41 4.68
CA LEU A 486 6.58 -36.41 3.23
C LEU A 486 8.04 -36.79 2.89
N GLU A 487 9.01 -36.32 3.67
CA GLU A 487 10.44 -36.62 3.47
C GLU A 487 10.75 -38.09 3.79
N SER A 488 10.03 -38.77 4.69
CA SER A 488 10.22 -40.21 4.92
C SER A 488 9.77 -41.07 3.73
N ILE A 489 8.76 -40.62 2.97
CA ILE A 489 8.29 -41.25 1.72
C ILE A 489 9.26 -40.98 0.57
N VAL A 490 9.81 -39.75 0.51
CA VAL A 490 10.75 -39.30 -0.53
C VAL A 490 12.15 -39.90 -0.36
N LEU A 491 12.70 -39.92 0.86
CA LEU A 491 14.11 -40.25 1.12
C LEU A 491 14.58 -41.61 0.58
N PRO A 492 13.82 -42.73 0.72
CA PRO A 492 14.19 -44.02 0.16
C PRO A 492 14.21 -44.04 -1.38
N ARG A 493 13.33 -43.25 -2.00
CA ARG A 493 13.15 -43.17 -3.46
C ARG A 493 14.04 -42.09 -4.11
N LEU A 494 14.58 -41.17 -3.32
CA LEU A 494 15.19 -39.91 -3.76
C LEU A 494 16.29 -40.09 -4.81
N ASP A 495 17.11 -41.15 -4.74
CA ASP A 495 18.19 -41.36 -5.70
C ASP A 495 17.67 -41.79 -7.08
N GLY A 496 16.70 -42.71 -7.13
CA GLY A 496 16.09 -43.22 -8.36
C GLY A 496 15.32 -42.18 -9.17
N LEU A 497 14.87 -41.09 -8.55
CA LEU A 497 14.20 -39.98 -9.22
C LEU A 497 15.18 -39.17 -10.07
N SER A 498 15.38 -39.54 -11.33
CA SER A 498 16.06 -38.72 -12.34
C SER A 498 15.25 -37.45 -12.67
N ASP A 499 15.90 -36.47 -13.31
CA ASP A 499 15.27 -35.31 -13.97
C ASP A 499 14.08 -34.65 -13.23
N VAL A 500 14.23 -34.44 -11.92
CA VAL A 500 13.21 -33.82 -11.05
C VAL A 500 12.61 -32.56 -11.66
N GLY A 501 11.28 -32.58 -11.85
CA GLY A 501 10.51 -31.53 -12.52
C GLY A 501 10.21 -31.80 -14.00
N ARG A 502 10.93 -32.72 -14.65
CA ARG A 502 10.73 -33.14 -16.05
C ARG A 502 10.07 -34.50 -16.25
N GLN A 503 9.94 -35.27 -15.17
CA GLN A 503 9.19 -36.53 -15.14
C GLN A 503 8.10 -36.42 -14.06
N PRO A 504 6.94 -37.08 -14.23
CA PRO A 504 5.95 -37.19 -13.17
C PRO A 504 6.53 -37.98 -11.99
N LEU A 505 6.04 -37.74 -10.77
CA LEU A 505 6.39 -38.57 -9.63
C LEU A 505 5.68 -39.94 -9.73
N PRO A 506 6.28 -41.03 -9.22
CA PRO A 506 5.65 -42.36 -9.21
C PRO A 506 4.27 -42.34 -8.53
N GLU A 507 3.30 -43.03 -9.11
CA GLU A 507 1.92 -42.98 -8.62
C GLU A 507 1.74 -43.69 -7.26
N ASP A 508 2.52 -44.74 -6.99
CA ASP A 508 2.61 -45.38 -5.67
C ASP A 508 3.03 -44.35 -4.61
N MET A 509 4.08 -43.58 -4.89
CA MET A 509 4.66 -42.58 -4.00
C MET A 509 3.67 -41.42 -3.74
N VAL A 510 2.89 -41.03 -4.75
CA VAL A 510 1.84 -40.00 -4.57
C VAL A 510 0.66 -40.54 -3.77
N ASN A 511 0.25 -41.80 -3.97
CA ASN A 511 -0.87 -42.40 -3.23
C ASN A 511 -0.50 -42.75 -1.77
N GLU A 512 0.73 -43.21 -1.51
CA GLU A 512 1.31 -43.34 -0.17
C GLU A 512 1.26 -41.98 0.56
N ALA A 513 1.70 -40.91 -0.10
CA ALA A 513 1.63 -39.56 0.47
C ALA A 513 0.19 -39.07 0.74
N ARG A 514 -0.78 -39.38 -0.14
CA ARG A 514 -2.20 -39.06 0.12
C ARG A 514 -2.70 -39.75 1.40
N GLN A 515 -2.41 -41.04 1.55
CA GLN A 515 -2.82 -41.82 2.72
C GLN A 515 -2.15 -41.29 4.00
N SER A 516 -0.83 -41.10 4.00
CA SER A 516 -0.10 -40.62 5.19
C SER A 516 -0.50 -39.20 5.61
N VAL A 517 -0.89 -38.33 4.67
CA VAL A 517 -1.40 -36.99 5.01
C VAL A 517 -2.82 -37.06 5.61
N ILE A 518 -3.66 -37.98 5.13
CA ILE A 518 -5.00 -38.22 5.72
C ILE A 518 -4.88 -38.74 7.14
N GLU A 519 -4.01 -39.72 7.38
CA GLU A 519 -3.73 -40.27 8.72
C GLU A 519 -3.14 -39.21 9.65
N PHE A 520 -2.16 -38.44 9.19
CA PHE A 520 -1.53 -37.35 9.96
C PHE A 520 -2.53 -36.26 10.37
N CYS A 521 -3.49 -35.94 9.50
CA CYS A 521 -4.53 -34.92 9.76
C CYS A 521 -5.80 -35.49 10.44
N GLY A 522 -5.92 -36.81 10.63
CA GLY A 522 -7.14 -37.45 11.15
C GLY A 522 -8.35 -37.36 10.22
N GLY A 523 -8.14 -37.32 8.90
CA GLY A 523 -9.21 -37.15 7.90
C GLY A 523 -9.91 -38.45 7.47
N SER A 524 -10.97 -38.32 6.67
CA SER A 524 -11.57 -39.47 5.97
C SER A 524 -10.69 -39.93 4.79
N PRO A 525 -10.56 -41.24 4.51
CA PRO A 525 -9.95 -41.76 3.28
C PRO A 525 -10.52 -41.16 1.99
N ASP A 526 -11.78 -40.73 1.98
CA ASP A 526 -12.40 -40.08 0.82
C ASP A 526 -11.73 -38.75 0.42
N ALA A 527 -10.96 -38.12 1.31
CA ALA A 527 -10.21 -36.90 1.01
C ALA A 527 -9.15 -37.08 -0.10
N ALA A 528 -8.73 -38.32 -0.39
CA ALA A 528 -7.83 -38.66 -1.50
C ALA A 528 -8.52 -38.66 -2.88
N LYS A 529 -9.86 -38.68 -2.93
CA LYS A 529 -10.66 -38.67 -4.15
C LYS A 529 -10.89 -37.23 -4.64
N PRO A 530 -11.01 -36.98 -5.96
CA PRO A 530 -11.45 -35.68 -6.44
C PRO A 530 -12.90 -35.45 -5.97
N SER A 531 -13.17 -34.29 -5.38
CA SER A 531 -14.48 -33.98 -4.79
C SER A 531 -15.45 -33.32 -5.78
N ASN A 532 -15.07 -33.21 -7.05
CA ASN A 532 -15.91 -32.73 -8.15
C ASN A 532 -15.53 -33.51 -9.43
N PRO A 533 -16.49 -34.06 -10.20
CA PRO A 533 -16.16 -34.89 -11.37
C PRO A 533 -15.42 -34.13 -12.48
N HIS A 534 -15.55 -32.80 -12.54
CA HIS A 534 -14.87 -31.95 -13.53
C HIS A 534 -13.54 -31.36 -13.01
N SER A 535 -13.03 -31.80 -11.86
CA SER A 535 -11.77 -31.30 -11.30
C SER A 535 -10.82 -32.44 -10.90
N PRO A 536 -9.52 -32.39 -11.25
CA PRO A 536 -8.54 -33.33 -10.72
C PRO A 536 -8.13 -33.00 -9.26
N LEU A 537 -8.53 -31.84 -8.72
CA LEU A 537 -8.09 -31.37 -7.41
C LEU A 537 -8.77 -32.14 -6.27
N ARG A 538 -8.00 -32.48 -5.24
CA ARG A 538 -8.45 -33.32 -4.12
C ARG A 538 -9.05 -32.48 -3.00
N GLY A 539 -10.27 -31.97 -3.19
CA GLY A 539 -10.92 -30.98 -2.31
C GLY A 539 -10.81 -31.29 -0.81
N GLY A 540 -10.98 -32.55 -0.41
CA GLY A 540 -10.77 -32.99 0.99
C GLY A 540 -9.33 -32.80 1.51
N LEU A 541 -8.31 -33.17 0.73
CA LEU A 541 -6.90 -32.93 1.09
C LEU A 541 -6.56 -31.43 1.14
N TRP A 542 -7.15 -30.62 0.26
CA TRP A 542 -7.05 -29.16 0.34
C TRP A 542 -7.66 -28.64 1.66
N ALA A 543 -8.86 -29.10 2.03
CA ALA A 543 -9.53 -28.72 3.28
C ALA A 543 -8.67 -29.06 4.53
N LEU A 544 -8.15 -30.29 4.60
CA LEU A 544 -7.29 -30.75 5.69
C LEU A 544 -6.03 -29.87 5.82
N LEU A 545 -5.37 -29.57 4.70
CA LEU A 545 -4.10 -28.81 4.71
C LEU A 545 -4.29 -27.30 4.92
N ILE A 546 -5.39 -26.71 4.45
CA ILE A 546 -5.80 -25.32 4.75
C ILE A 546 -6.09 -25.18 6.25
N SER A 547 -6.84 -26.12 6.83
CA SER A 547 -7.11 -26.17 8.27
C SER A 547 -5.82 -26.34 9.09
N LEU A 548 -4.96 -27.28 8.72
CA LEU A 548 -3.67 -27.54 9.37
C LEU A 548 -2.71 -26.32 9.31
N ALA A 549 -2.83 -25.48 8.28
CA ALA A 549 -2.02 -24.28 8.11
C ALA A 549 -2.54 -23.06 8.91
N GLY A 550 -3.82 -23.07 9.30
CA GLY A 550 -4.53 -21.89 9.79
C GLY A 550 -4.76 -20.85 8.68
N ASP A 551 -4.90 -21.29 7.43
CA ASP A 551 -5.01 -20.41 6.25
C ASP A 551 -6.42 -19.78 6.16
N TRP A 552 -6.47 -18.47 5.89
CA TRP A 552 -7.71 -17.69 5.95
C TRP A 552 -8.58 -17.83 4.68
N ASP A 553 -8.07 -18.42 3.61
CA ASP A 553 -8.85 -18.68 2.39
C ASP A 553 -9.76 -19.93 2.53
N THR A 554 -10.78 -19.77 3.38
CA THR A 554 -11.79 -20.80 3.70
C THR A 554 -12.82 -21.05 2.59
N GLU A 555 -12.72 -20.35 1.46
CA GLU A 555 -13.63 -20.54 0.32
C GLU A 555 -13.07 -21.58 -0.68
N ILE A 556 -11.74 -21.71 -0.82
CA ILE A 556 -11.10 -22.72 -1.68
C ILE A 556 -11.63 -24.16 -1.42
N PRO A 557 -11.77 -24.66 -0.17
CA PRO A 557 -12.32 -26.00 0.08
C PRO A 557 -13.72 -26.21 -0.49
N LYS A 558 -14.56 -25.15 -0.51
CA LYS A 558 -15.92 -25.19 -1.08
C LYS A 558 -15.86 -25.22 -2.60
N TRP A 559 -15.02 -24.35 -3.19
CA TRP A 559 -14.81 -24.25 -4.63
C TRP A 559 -14.25 -25.52 -5.27
N LEU A 560 -13.51 -26.32 -4.49
CA LEU A 560 -12.95 -27.61 -4.90
C LEU A 560 -13.83 -28.82 -4.51
N SER A 561 -15.05 -28.57 -4.00
CA SER A 561 -16.08 -29.58 -3.76
C SER A 561 -17.08 -29.67 -4.94
N GLU A 562 -18.11 -30.49 -4.79
CA GLU A 562 -19.23 -30.61 -5.74
C GLU A 562 -19.86 -29.25 -6.08
N GLN A 563 -19.87 -28.30 -5.12
CA GLN A 563 -20.36 -26.93 -5.31
C GLN A 563 -19.69 -26.20 -6.49
N GLY A 564 -18.39 -26.40 -6.74
CA GLY A 564 -17.64 -25.61 -7.72
C GLY A 564 -17.43 -24.13 -7.31
N ALA A 565 -16.58 -23.43 -8.05
CA ALA A 565 -16.23 -22.04 -7.80
C ALA A 565 -17.23 -21.05 -8.44
N PRO A 566 -17.58 -19.95 -7.76
CA PRO A 566 -18.34 -18.87 -8.36
C PRO A 566 -17.48 -18.04 -9.33
N ILE A 567 -18.08 -17.55 -10.40
CA ILE A 567 -17.48 -16.64 -11.37
C ILE A 567 -17.90 -15.18 -11.18
N GLY A 568 -18.76 -14.86 -10.22
CA GLY A 568 -19.08 -13.48 -9.87
C GLY A 568 -20.31 -12.88 -10.57
N VAL A 569 -21.26 -13.70 -11.00
CA VAL A 569 -22.43 -13.29 -11.80
C VAL A 569 -23.74 -13.40 -11.01
N THR A 570 -24.04 -14.58 -10.46
CA THR A 570 -25.13 -14.84 -9.50
C THR A 570 -24.60 -15.06 -8.09
N GLN A 571 -23.37 -15.57 -7.95
CA GLN A 571 -22.71 -15.77 -6.67
C GLN A 571 -21.49 -14.86 -6.54
N THR A 572 -21.32 -14.23 -5.38
CA THR A 572 -20.19 -13.31 -5.14
C THR A 572 -18.90 -14.08 -4.85
N ILE A 573 -17.81 -13.72 -5.54
CA ILE A 573 -16.45 -14.14 -5.16
C ILE A 573 -16.07 -13.40 -3.87
N ARG A 574 -16.35 -14.03 -2.72
CA ARG A 574 -16.15 -13.45 -1.39
C ARG A 574 -14.66 -13.17 -1.15
N PRO A 575 -14.23 -11.93 -0.85
CA PRO A 575 -12.84 -11.62 -0.54
C PRO A 575 -12.40 -12.31 0.76
N CYS A 576 -11.14 -12.75 0.84
CA CYS A 576 -10.59 -13.45 2.02
C CYS A 576 -9.25 -12.87 2.50
N GLY A 577 -8.90 -11.65 2.06
CA GLY A 577 -7.68 -10.97 2.50
C GLY A 577 -6.39 -11.55 1.90
N VAL A 578 -6.50 -12.38 0.86
CA VAL A 578 -5.37 -12.93 0.11
C VAL A 578 -4.73 -11.87 -0.80
N PHE A 579 -5.58 -11.04 -1.40
CA PHE A 579 -5.21 -9.96 -2.30
C PHE A 579 -5.89 -8.65 -1.86
N PRO A 580 -5.32 -7.47 -2.19
CA PRO A 580 -5.96 -6.19 -1.94
C PRO A 580 -7.32 -6.08 -2.63
N LEU A 581 -8.24 -5.38 -1.98
CA LEU A 581 -9.54 -5.05 -2.59
C LEU A 581 -9.36 -4.13 -3.81
N THR A 582 -10.31 -4.20 -4.74
CA THR A 582 -10.48 -3.21 -5.80
C THR A 582 -10.99 -1.88 -5.23
N GLU A 583 -10.66 -0.78 -5.91
CA GLU A 583 -11.09 0.56 -5.49
C GLU A 583 -12.62 0.73 -5.62
N ASP A 584 -13.24 -0.01 -6.54
CA ASP A 584 -14.68 -0.11 -6.77
C ASP A 584 -15.39 -1.18 -5.91
N CYS A 585 -14.73 -1.76 -4.89
CA CYS A 585 -15.35 -2.78 -4.06
C CYS A 585 -16.52 -2.19 -3.22
N PRO A 586 -17.76 -2.71 -3.35
CA PRO A 586 -18.88 -2.21 -2.56
C PRO A 586 -18.61 -2.32 -1.05
N GLN A 587 -18.89 -1.26 -0.31
CA GLN A 587 -18.57 -1.15 1.13
C GLN A 587 -19.76 -1.47 2.07
N HIS A 588 -20.90 -1.87 1.51
CA HIS A 588 -22.10 -2.22 2.27
C HIS A 588 -22.57 -3.63 1.92
N ASP A 589 -23.51 -4.15 2.73
CA ASP A 589 -23.94 -5.55 2.71
C ASP A 589 -24.30 -6.07 1.32
N LEU A 590 -23.98 -7.35 1.09
CA LEU A 590 -24.41 -8.11 -0.07
C LEU A 590 -25.88 -8.54 0.09
N SER A 591 -26.78 -7.57 0.27
CA SER A 591 -28.19 -7.79 -0.04
C SER A 591 -28.29 -8.17 -1.52
N PRO A 592 -29.02 -9.25 -1.88
CA PRO A 592 -29.29 -9.57 -3.28
C PRO A 592 -30.36 -8.60 -3.81
N GLU A 593 -30.02 -7.32 -3.90
CA GLU A 593 -30.91 -6.27 -4.37
C GLU A 593 -31.11 -6.38 -5.88
N SER A 594 -32.30 -6.90 -6.18
CA SER A 594 -32.95 -7.23 -7.43
C SER A 594 -32.91 -6.16 -8.54
N ILE A 595 -31.72 -5.75 -8.98
CA ILE A 595 -31.48 -5.69 -10.43
C ILE A 595 -31.44 -7.15 -10.86
N CYS A 596 -32.40 -7.57 -11.68
CA CYS A 596 -32.48 -8.93 -12.17
C CYS A 596 -31.15 -9.31 -12.85
N LEU A 597 -30.70 -10.56 -12.66
CA LEU A 597 -29.58 -11.12 -13.42
C LEU A 597 -29.72 -10.79 -14.91
N TRP A 598 -30.95 -10.91 -15.41
CA TRP A 598 -31.29 -10.65 -16.80
C TRP A 598 -31.32 -9.15 -17.11
N GLU A 599 -31.65 -8.24 -16.21
CA GLU A 599 -31.52 -6.78 -16.46
C GLU A 599 -30.05 -6.32 -16.61
N ARG A 600 -29.08 -7.07 -16.06
CA ARG A 600 -27.64 -6.85 -16.32
C ARG A 600 -27.17 -7.41 -17.68
N ILE A 601 -28.04 -8.13 -18.40
CA ILE A 601 -27.70 -8.93 -19.59
C ILE A 601 -28.64 -8.62 -20.78
N ASP A 602 -29.87 -8.16 -20.54
CA ASP A 602 -30.93 -7.91 -21.51
C ASP A 602 -30.66 -6.55 -22.17
N GLY A 603 -29.99 -6.63 -23.32
CA GLY A 603 -29.27 -5.53 -23.97
C GLY A 603 -27.93 -5.98 -24.58
N THR A 604 -27.41 -7.12 -24.13
CA THR A 604 -26.23 -7.78 -24.70
C THR A 604 -26.61 -8.65 -25.92
N PRO A 605 -25.77 -8.72 -26.97
CA PRO A 605 -26.00 -9.63 -28.10
C PRO A 605 -25.97 -11.12 -27.73
N GLY A 606 -25.40 -11.48 -26.57
CA GLY A 606 -25.13 -12.87 -26.17
C GLY A 606 -26.35 -13.71 -25.82
N VAL A 607 -27.48 -13.07 -25.46
CA VAL A 607 -28.77 -13.76 -25.23
C VAL A 607 -29.56 -13.87 -26.53
N ALA A 608 -29.62 -12.80 -27.32
CA ALA A 608 -30.24 -12.82 -28.65
C ALA A 608 -29.60 -13.92 -29.55
N ALA A 609 -28.28 -14.06 -29.48
CA ALA A 609 -27.48 -15.10 -30.12
C ALA A 609 -27.95 -16.56 -29.88
N SER A 610 -28.70 -16.83 -28.79
CA SER A 610 -29.25 -18.16 -28.51
C SER A 610 -30.44 -18.55 -29.39
N ALA A 611 -31.11 -17.57 -30.00
CA ALA A 611 -32.21 -17.74 -30.94
C ALA A 611 -31.87 -17.27 -32.38
N ASP A 612 -30.73 -16.60 -32.55
CA ASP A 612 -30.31 -16.00 -33.81
C ASP A 612 -29.84 -17.03 -34.86
N PRO A 613 -30.45 -17.07 -36.07
CA PRO A 613 -29.95 -17.84 -37.20
C PRO A 613 -28.65 -17.29 -37.79
N GLU A 614 -28.36 -16.00 -37.62
CA GLU A 614 -27.16 -15.31 -38.15
C GLU A 614 -25.96 -15.34 -37.18
N PHE A 615 -26.05 -16.07 -36.07
CA PHE A 615 -24.93 -16.22 -35.14
C PHE A 615 -23.70 -16.85 -35.81
N ALA A 616 -22.65 -16.04 -35.98
CA ALA A 616 -21.34 -16.47 -36.45
C ALA A 616 -20.24 -16.13 -35.43
N ASN A 617 -19.24 -17.01 -35.33
CA ASN A 617 -18.02 -16.76 -34.57
C ASN A 617 -17.07 -15.85 -35.35
N TYR A 618 -15.92 -15.49 -34.76
CA TYR A 618 -14.96 -14.64 -35.46
C TYR A 618 -14.34 -15.39 -36.66
N PRO A 619 -14.11 -14.73 -37.82
CA PRO A 619 -13.57 -15.37 -39.03
C PRO A 619 -12.28 -16.19 -38.81
N SER A 620 -11.50 -15.85 -37.78
CA SER A 620 -10.35 -16.66 -37.35
C SER A 620 -10.66 -18.15 -37.09
N ALA A 621 -11.85 -18.44 -36.56
CA ALA A 621 -12.34 -19.77 -36.21
C ALA A 621 -13.20 -20.38 -37.34
N GLU A 622 -14.13 -19.60 -37.89
CA GLU A 622 -15.03 -20.08 -38.98
C GLU A 622 -14.28 -20.44 -40.27
N GLN A 623 -13.18 -19.73 -40.59
CA GLN A 623 -12.32 -20.07 -41.74
C GLN A 623 -11.39 -21.26 -41.47
N ARG A 624 -11.46 -21.88 -40.30
CA ARG A 624 -10.59 -23.00 -39.85
C ARG A 624 -11.42 -24.03 -39.06
N PRO A 625 -12.51 -24.58 -39.64
CA PRO A 625 -13.47 -25.37 -38.88
C PRO A 625 -12.84 -26.63 -38.27
N ASP A 626 -11.97 -27.32 -39.01
CA ASP A 626 -11.29 -28.53 -38.55
C ASP A 626 -10.40 -28.26 -37.32
N ILE A 627 -9.71 -27.11 -37.31
CA ILE A 627 -8.83 -26.71 -36.21
C ILE A 627 -9.65 -26.28 -34.99
N THR A 628 -10.73 -25.53 -35.19
CA THR A 628 -11.63 -25.12 -34.10
C THR A 628 -12.31 -26.33 -33.47
N MET A 629 -12.83 -27.25 -34.28
CA MET A 629 -13.49 -28.47 -33.80
C MET A 629 -12.51 -29.44 -33.14
N ALA A 630 -11.31 -29.65 -33.69
CA ALA A 630 -10.29 -30.49 -33.06
C ALA A 630 -9.80 -29.92 -31.72
N LEU A 631 -9.75 -28.59 -31.57
CA LEU A 631 -9.49 -27.96 -30.27
C LEU A 631 -10.65 -28.21 -29.30
N LEU A 632 -11.91 -27.94 -29.69
CA LEU A 632 -13.08 -28.18 -28.84
C LEU A 632 -13.24 -29.65 -28.42
N GLN A 633 -12.98 -30.60 -29.33
CA GLN A 633 -12.99 -32.02 -29.01
C GLN A 633 -11.92 -32.35 -27.96
N SER A 634 -10.69 -31.82 -28.11
CA SER A 634 -9.63 -31.97 -27.10
C SER A 634 -9.96 -31.35 -25.74
N GLU A 635 -10.89 -30.39 -25.65
CA GLU A 635 -11.38 -29.88 -24.36
C GLU A 635 -12.38 -30.87 -23.71
N ALA A 636 -13.24 -31.51 -24.51
CA ALA A 636 -14.16 -32.54 -24.04
C ALA A 636 -13.45 -33.87 -23.70
N ASP A 637 -12.39 -34.22 -24.43
CA ASP A 637 -11.54 -35.39 -24.17
C ASP A 637 -10.74 -35.22 -22.86
N GLU A 638 -10.40 -33.99 -22.45
CA GLU A 638 -9.88 -33.67 -21.10
C GLU A 638 -11.00 -33.47 -20.04
N GLY A 639 -12.27 -33.65 -20.41
CA GLY A 639 -13.43 -33.61 -19.49
C GLY A 639 -13.96 -32.21 -19.14
N PHE A 640 -13.49 -31.16 -19.82
CA PHE A 640 -13.78 -29.77 -19.48
C PHE A 640 -15.11 -29.24 -20.03
N CYS A 641 -15.64 -29.82 -21.10
CA CYS A 641 -16.89 -29.40 -21.73
C CYS A 641 -17.71 -30.54 -22.34
N GLU A 642 -19.00 -30.29 -22.53
CA GLU A 642 -19.99 -31.22 -23.08
C GLU A 642 -20.65 -30.63 -24.33
N PHE A 643 -20.94 -31.48 -25.32
CA PHE A 643 -21.53 -31.11 -26.61
C PHE A 643 -23.03 -31.48 -26.67
N TYR A 644 -23.84 -30.54 -27.16
CA TYR A 644 -25.30 -30.69 -27.35
C TYR A 644 -25.66 -30.35 -28.80
N ARG A 645 -26.55 -31.14 -29.41
CA ARG A 645 -26.99 -31.00 -30.80
C ARG A 645 -28.21 -30.10 -30.95
N SER A 646 -29.02 -29.97 -29.90
CA SER A 646 -30.22 -29.12 -29.91
C SER A 646 -30.24 -28.14 -28.73
N ARG A 647 -31.10 -27.11 -28.80
CA ARG A 647 -31.31 -26.18 -27.68
C ARG A 647 -31.98 -26.89 -26.52
N GLU A 648 -32.89 -27.82 -26.80
CA GLU A 648 -33.69 -28.57 -25.85
C GLU A 648 -32.81 -29.50 -25.01
N GLU A 649 -31.84 -30.18 -25.63
CA GLU A 649 -30.84 -31.00 -24.91
C GLU A 649 -29.99 -30.15 -23.94
N LEU A 650 -29.54 -28.96 -24.38
CA LEU A 650 -28.78 -28.03 -23.54
C LEU A 650 -29.63 -27.48 -22.39
N VAL A 651 -30.87 -27.06 -22.67
CA VAL A 651 -31.81 -26.52 -21.68
C VAL A 651 -32.14 -27.56 -20.62
N ALA A 652 -32.36 -28.82 -21.02
CA ALA A 652 -32.54 -29.93 -20.10
C ALA A 652 -31.31 -30.16 -19.21
N SER A 653 -30.10 -29.97 -19.74
CA SER A 653 -28.86 -30.06 -18.95
C SER A 653 -28.54 -28.84 -18.09
N LEU A 654 -29.13 -27.66 -18.36
CA LEU A 654 -28.92 -26.44 -17.59
C LEU A 654 -30.02 -26.17 -16.56
N GLY A 655 -31.16 -26.86 -16.66
CA GLY A 655 -32.36 -26.54 -15.88
C GLY A 655 -32.95 -25.15 -16.17
N SER A 656 -32.53 -24.51 -17.26
CA SER A 656 -32.86 -23.11 -17.59
C SER A 656 -32.98 -22.92 -19.09
N GLU A 657 -34.07 -22.28 -19.53
CA GLU A 657 -34.27 -21.81 -20.90
C GLU A 657 -33.37 -20.63 -21.30
N LYS A 658 -32.88 -19.89 -20.30
CA LYS A 658 -32.03 -18.71 -20.50
C LYS A 658 -30.55 -19.07 -20.26
N PHE A 659 -29.72 -18.81 -21.26
CA PHE A 659 -28.27 -19.03 -21.24
C PHE A 659 -27.55 -17.99 -22.11
N LEU A 660 -26.25 -17.82 -21.91
CA LEU A 660 -25.40 -16.82 -22.57
C LEU A 660 -24.36 -17.50 -23.47
N VAL A 661 -24.34 -17.17 -24.76
CA VAL A 661 -23.41 -17.75 -25.75
C VAL A 661 -22.25 -16.79 -26.03
N SER A 662 -21.02 -17.22 -25.72
CA SER A 662 -19.78 -16.51 -26.08
C SER A 662 -19.31 -16.90 -27.48
N ARG A 663 -18.79 -15.93 -28.25
CA ARG A 663 -18.22 -16.16 -29.59
C ARG A 663 -16.80 -16.72 -29.51
N LEU A 664 -16.44 -17.63 -30.43
CA LEU A 664 -15.12 -18.23 -30.51
C LEU A 664 -14.18 -17.46 -31.45
N ALA A 665 -12.90 -17.43 -31.10
CA ALA A 665 -11.81 -16.96 -31.94
C ALA A 665 -10.59 -17.89 -31.83
N LEU A 666 -9.74 -17.89 -32.88
CA LEU A 666 -8.47 -18.59 -32.87
C LEU A 666 -7.30 -17.60 -32.92
N ALA A 667 -6.41 -17.68 -31.93
CA ALA A 667 -5.14 -16.95 -31.92
C ALA A 667 -3.96 -17.88 -32.27
N PRO A 668 -3.04 -17.49 -33.17
CA PRO A 668 -1.86 -18.29 -33.48
C PRO A 668 -0.82 -18.20 -32.35
N LYS A 669 -0.19 -19.33 -32.01
CA LYS A 669 0.98 -19.40 -31.13
C LYS A 669 2.26 -19.35 -31.99
N PRO A 670 3.41 -18.88 -31.45
CA PRO A 670 4.67 -18.83 -32.20
C PRO A 670 5.20 -20.18 -32.73
N ASN A 671 4.70 -21.31 -32.19
CA ASN A 671 5.04 -22.66 -32.62
C ASN A 671 4.05 -23.26 -33.64
N GLY A 672 3.30 -22.42 -34.37
CA GLY A 672 2.33 -22.83 -35.40
C GLY A 672 1.03 -23.45 -34.89
N LYS A 673 0.95 -23.85 -33.60
CA LYS A 673 -0.29 -24.32 -32.97
C LYS A 673 -1.25 -23.15 -32.73
N TRP A 674 -2.54 -23.43 -32.61
CA TRP A 674 -3.55 -22.42 -32.30
C TRP A 674 -3.94 -22.41 -30.81
N ARG A 675 -4.59 -21.34 -30.36
CA ARG A 675 -5.26 -21.18 -29.06
C ARG A 675 -6.72 -20.83 -29.34
N LEU A 676 -7.63 -21.63 -28.79
CA LEU A 676 -9.04 -21.27 -28.66
C LEU A 676 -9.19 -20.10 -27.69
N ILE A 677 -9.99 -19.11 -28.04
CA ILE A 677 -10.38 -17.97 -27.21
C ILE A 677 -11.90 -17.89 -27.24
N CYS A 678 -12.52 -17.74 -26.07
CA CYS A 678 -13.95 -17.49 -25.95
C CYS A 678 -14.14 -16.01 -25.55
N ASP A 679 -14.80 -15.22 -26.40
CA ASP A 679 -14.99 -13.79 -26.16
C ASP A 679 -16.20 -13.53 -25.25
N ALA A 680 -15.90 -13.52 -23.95
CA ALA A 680 -16.83 -13.18 -22.87
C ALA A 680 -17.10 -11.67 -22.75
N THR A 681 -16.43 -10.80 -23.53
CA THR A 681 -16.78 -9.37 -23.63
C THR A 681 -17.81 -9.16 -24.72
N ALA A 682 -17.69 -9.84 -25.87
CA ALA A 682 -18.68 -9.79 -26.95
C ALA A 682 -20.08 -10.30 -26.55
N SER A 683 -20.16 -11.12 -25.49
CA SER A 683 -21.42 -11.59 -24.88
C SER A 683 -21.88 -10.76 -23.66
N GLY A 684 -21.14 -9.73 -23.26
CA GLY A 684 -21.40 -8.91 -22.06
C GLY A 684 -21.15 -9.60 -20.70
N LEU A 685 -20.71 -10.86 -20.70
CA LEU A 685 -20.42 -11.60 -19.46
C LEU A 685 -19.35 -10.90 -18.59
N ASN A 686 -18.32 -10.32 -19.20
CA ASN A 686 -17.25 -9.62 -18.49
C ASN A 686 -17.69 -8.33 -17.76
N ASP A 687 -18.82 -7.75 -18.18
CA ASP A 687 -19.41 -6.55 -17.59
C ASP A 687 -20.36 -6.92 -16.44
N ALA A 688 -21.04 -8.07 -16.54
CA ALA A 688 -21.84 -8.65 -15.46
C ALA A 688 -21.01 -9.26 -14.30
N VAL A 689 -19.74 -9.63 -14.55
CA VAL A 689 -18.84 -10.26 -13.57
C VAL A 689 -18.29 -9.24 -12.57
N VAL A 690 -18.59 -9.45 -11.28
CA VAL A 690 -18.06 -8.67 -10.15
C VAL A 690 -16.79 -9.32 -9.58
N THR A 691 -15.73 -8.51 -9.42
CA THR A 691 -14.44 -8.94 -8.83
C THR A 691 -14.01 -7.98 -7.73
N SER A 692 -14.01 -8.46 -6.49
CA SER A 692 -13.68 -7.70 -5.26
C SER A 692 -12.17 -7.60 -4.97
N GLU A 693 -11.35 -8.51 -5.50
CA GLU A 693 -9.92 -8.64 -5.21
C GLU A 693 -9.04 -8.40 -6.44
N LYS A 694 -7.90 -7.71 -6.25
CA LYS A 694 -6.92 -7.31 -7.27
C LYS A 694 -5.64 -8.14 -7.14
N VAL A 695 -5.50 -9.16 -7.99
CA VAL A 695 -4.36 -10.10 -7.99
C VAL A 695 -3.02 -9.35 -8.10
N ILE A 696 -2.08 -9.67 -7.20
CA ILE A 696 -0.72 -9.12 -7.19
C ILE A 696 0.29 -10.19 -7.65
N LEU A 697 0.81 -10.02 -8.87
CA LEU A 697 1.79 -10.92 -9.48
C LEU A 697 3.24 -10.54 -9.13
N PRO A 698 4.17 -11.52 -9.02
CA PRO A 698 5.58 -11.24 -8.74
C PRO A 698 6.30 -10.60 -9.93
N ARG A 699 7.42 -9.93 -9.63
CA ARG A 699 8.27 -9.26 -10.61
C ARG A 699 9.68 -9.85 -10.64
N PRO A 700 10.48 -9.61 -11.69
CA PRO A 700 11.87 -10.10 -11.76
C PRO A 700 12.71 -9.65 -10.56
N SER A 701 12.46 -8.43 -10.07
CA SER A 701 13.13 -7.82 -8.92
C SER A 701 12.79 -8.47 -7.58
N ASP A 702 11.64 -9.13 -7.45
CA ASP A 702 11.29 -9.88 -6.25
C ASP A 702 12.11 -11.18 -6.18
N LEU A 703 12.18 -11.96 -7.28
CA LEU A 703 13.02 -13.17 -7.34
C LEU A 703 14.52 -12.85 -7.19
N VAL A 704 15.01 -11.75 -7.78
CA VAL A 704 16.37 -11.25 -7.54
C VAL A 704 16.62 -10.97 -6.05
N SER A 705 15.65 -10.39 -5.35
CA SER A 705 15.77 -10.14 -3.91
C SER A 705 15.93 -11.46 -3.14
N ASP A 706 15.15 -12.47 -3.48
CA ASP A 706 15.20 -13.78 -2.84
C ASP A 706 16.51 -14.55 -3.12
N ILE A 707 17.03 -14.48 -4.35
CA ILE A 707 18.35 -15.03 -4.71
C ILE A 707 19.46 -14.36 -3.89
N LEU A 708 19.45 -13.02 -3.81
CA LEU A 708 20.44 -12.26 -3.05
C LEU A 708 20.34 -12.50 -1.54
N ASP A 709 19.15 -12.74 -1.00
CA ASP A 709 18.95 -13.06 0.41
C ASP A 709 19.45 -14.45 0.77
N LEU A 710 19.06 -15.46 -0.01
CA LEU A 710 19.50 -16.84 0.23
C LEU A 710 21.01 -17.00 0.01
N GLY A 711 21.60 -16.32 -0.98
CA GLY A 711 23.04 -16.36 -1.25
C GLY A 711 23.91 -15.69 -0.19
N GLN A 712 23.41 -14.66 0.52
CA GLN A 712 24.13 -14.06 1.66
C GLN A 712 24.38 -15.07 2.79
N LEU A 713 23.49 -16.06 2.98
CA LEU A 713 23.54 -16.99 4.11
C LEU A 713 24.71 -17.99 4.04
N ASP A 714 25.22 -18.30 2.85
CA ASP A 714 26.43 -19.12 2.65
C ASP A 714 27.61 -18.30 2.06
N GLY A 715 27.43 -16.99 1.80
CA GLY A 715 28.46 -16.14 1.20
C GLY A 715 28.77 -16.43 -0.28
N ASN A 716 27.91 -17.19 -0.97
CA ASN A 716 28.01 -17.55 -2.38
C ASN A 716 26.63 -17.97 -2.93
N PHE A 717 26.52 -18.20 -4.24
CA PHE A 717 25.30 -18.74 -4.88
C PHE A 717 25.41 -20.23 -5.24
N GLU A 718 26.49 -20.93 -4.89
CA GLU A 718 26.69 -22.37 -5.19
C GLU A 718 25.73 -23.26 -4.41
N SER A 719 25.32 -22.83 -3.21
CA SER A 719 24.30 -23.49 -2.41
C SER A 719 22.88 -23.29 -2.95
N LEU A 720 22.66 -22.51 -4.03
CA LEU A 720 21.33 -22.27 -4.61
C LEU A 720 21.07 -23.10 -5.88
N GLU A 721 19.81 -23.49 -6.07
CA GLU A 721 19.33 -24.18 -7.27
C GLU A 721 17.86 -23.83 -7.53
N PHE A 722 17.50 -23.65 -8.81
CA PHE A 722 16.15 -23.30 -9.26
C PHE A 722 15.33 -24.52 -9.64
N LEU A 723 14.01 -24.40 -9.51
CA LEU A 723 13.00 -25.27 -10.13
C LEU A 723 11.81 -24.40 -10.60
N SER A 724 11.39 -24.53 -11.86
CA SER A 724 10.11 -24.00 -12.40
C SER A 724 9.37 -25.14 -13.11
N VAL A 725 8.08 -25.33 -12.80
CA VAL A 725 7.19 -26.32 -13.44
C VAL A 725 5.77 -25.77 -13.47
N ASP A 726 5.24 -25.45 -14.65
CA ASP A 726 3.89 -24.89 -14.78
C ASP A 726 2.80 -25.82 -14.22
N PHE A 727 1.72 -25.26 -13.69
CA PHE A 727 0.47 -25.97 -13.43
C PHE A 727 -0.29 -26.20 -14.74
N ARG A 728 -0.45 -27.46 -15.18
CA ARG A 728 -1.11 -27.81 -16.45
C ARG A 728 -2.59 -27.41 -16.42
N SER A 729 -3.10 -26.93 -17.55
CA SER A 729 -4.51 -26.52 -17.79
C SER A 729 -5.06 -25.37 -16.91
N ALA A 730 -4.32 -24.95 -15.88
CA ALA A 730 -4.51 -23.76 -15.06
C ALA A 730 -5.96 -23.54 -14.60
N PHE A 731 -6.68 -22.55 -15.17
CA PHE A 731 -8.03 -22.18 -14.74
C PHE A 731 -9.00 -23.37 -14.80
N LYS A 732 -8.84 -24.23 -15.81
CA LYS A 732 -9.69 -25.41 -16.06
C LYS A 732 -9.56 -26.52 -15.02
N LEU A 733 -8.63 -26.40 -14.07
CA LEU A 733 -8.56 -27.31 -12.92
C LEU A 733 -9.71 -27.08 -11.92
N ILE A 734 -10.47 -25.98 -12.06
CA ILE A 734 -11.52 -25.56 -11.14
C ILE A 734 -12.86 -25.62 -11.87
N ALA A 735 -13.79 -26.43 -11.33
CA ALA A 735 -15.16 -26.51 -11.81
C ALA A 735 -15.92 -25.21 -11.51
N VAL A 736 -16.79 -24.80 -12.43
CA VAL A 736 -17.70 -23.66 -12.25
C VAL A 736 -18.94 -24.12 -11.47
N ASN A 737 -19.41 -23.27 -10.56
CA ASN A 737 -20.64 -23.52 -9.83
C ASN A 737 -21.81 -23.76 -10.78
N GLU A 738 -22.60 -24.79 -10.52
CA GLU A 738 -23.69 -25.22 -11.39
C GLU A 738 -24.69 -24.07 -11.69
N SER A 739 -24.98 -23.21 -10.70
CA SER A 739 -25.86 -22.04 -10.87
C SER A 739 -25.26 -20.91 -11.72
N GLU A 740 -24.07 -21.08 -12.29
CA GLU A 740 -23.39 -20.13 -13.19
C GLU A 740 -22.88 -20.78 -14.49
N ARG A 741 -23.09 -22.09 -14.70
CA ARG A 741 -22.71 -22.76 -15.97
C ARG A 741 -23.54 -22.28 -17.17
N PHE A 742 -24.71 -21.68 -16.93
CA PHE A 742 -25.57 -21.10 -17.98
C PHE A 742 -24.90 -19.99 -18.81
N CYS A 743 -23.79 -19.40 -18.34
CA CYS A 743 -23.00 -18.42 -19.11
C CYS A 743 -21.59 -18.90 -19.48
N GLN A 744 -21.31 -20.20 -19.34
CA GLN A 744 -20.10 -20.86 -19.83
C GLN A 744 -20.33 -21.57 -21.19
N ILE A 745 -21.21 -21.03 -22.04
CA ILE A 745 -21.64 -21.66 -23.31
C ILE A 745 -20.95 -21.03 -24.52
N CYS A 746 -20.60 -21.86 -25.50
CA CYS A 746 -20.18 -21.48 -26.85
C CYS A 746 -21.01 -22.24 -27.91
N ARG A 747 -20.98 -21.83 -29.18
CA ARG A 747 -21.71 -22.49 -30.28
C ARG A 747 -20.80 -22.64 -31.51
N PHE A 748 -20.59 -23.86 -31.98
CA PHE A 748 -19.71 -24.16 -33.13
C PHE A 748 -20.13 -25.42 -33.88
N GLY A 749 -19.99 -25.45 -35.21
CA GLY A 749 -20.21 -26.66 -36.01
C GLY A 749 -21.61 -27.27 -35.92
N GLY A 750 -22.62 -26.47 -35.57
CA GLY A 750 -23.99 -26.92 -35.29
C GLY A 750 -24.27 -27.33 -33.84
N PHE A 751 -23.23 -27.44 -32.99
CA PHE A 751 -23.36 -27.80 -31.58
C PHE A 751 -23.38 -26.58 -30.66
N TYR A 752 -24.04 -26.73 -29.51
CA TYR A 752 -23.74 -25.96 -28.31
C TYR A 752 -22.69 -26.69 -27.47
N ILE A 753 -21.74 -25.96 -26.91
CA ILE A 753 -20.66 -26.48 -26.07
C ILE A 753 -20.75 -25.81 -24.70
N LYS A 754 -21.05 -26.59 -23.66
CA LYS A 754 -21.12 -26.15 -22.26
C LYS A 754 -19.79 -26.46 -21.57
N PHE A 755 -19.08 -25.44 -21.08
CA PHE A 755 -17.91 -25.67 -20.22
C PHE A 755 -18.35 -25.84 -18.75
N ASN A 756 -17.83 -26.88 -18.09
CA ASN A 756 -18.06 -27.15 -16.67
C ASN A 756 -16.98 -26.55 -15.75
N VAL A 757 -15.95 -25.95 -16.34
CA VAL A 757 -14.74 -25.44 -15.67
C VAL A 757 -14.43 -24.02 -16.14
N LEU A 758 -13.60 -23.27 -15.41
CA LEU A 758 -13.31 -21.86 -15.72
C LEU A 758 -12.75 -21.66 -17.14
N MET A 759 -13.55 -21.07 -18.04
CA MET A 759 -13.12 -20.73 -19.40
C MET A 759 -12.03 -19.63 -19.44
N PHE A 760 -11.21 -19.66 -20.49
CA PHE A 760 -10.32 -18.55 -20.82
C PHE A 760 -11.11 -17.45 -21.56
N GLY A 761 -11.25 -16.29 -20.93
CA GLY A 761 -11.94 -15.12 -21.48
C GLY A 761 -12.71 -14.35 -20.42
N THR A 762 -13.24 -15.05 -19.42
CA THR A 762 -13.96 -14.46 -18.29
C THR A 762 -13.01 -13.71 -17.34
N ARG A 763 -13.40 -12.49 -16.95
CA ARG A 763 -12.70 -11.56 -16.06
C ARG A 763 -12.30 -12.17 -14.70
N SER A 764 -13.11 -13.07 -14.16
CA SER A 764 -12.93 -13.69 -12.85
C SER A 764 -12.08 -14.96 -12.85
N SER A 765 -12.00 -15.71 -13.96
CA SER A 765 -11.21 -16.95 -14.04
C SER A 765 -9.76 -16.79 -13.54
N PRO A 766 -9.03 -15.71 -13.88
CA PRO A 766 -7.69 -15.47 -13.35
C PRO A 766 -7.67 -15.25 -11.82
N LEU A 767 -8.64 -14.55 -11.25
CA LEU A 767 -8.71 -14.28 -9.80
C LEU A 767 -8.95 -15.57 -9.01
N VAL A 768 -9.97 -16.33 -9.39
CA VAL A 768 -10.35 -17.59 -8.73
C VAL A 768 -9.18 -18.58 -8.75
N PHE A 769 -8.54 -18.76 -9.92
CA PHE A 769 -7.35 -19.60 -10.02
C PHE A 769 -6.16 -19.04 -9.25
N CYS A 770 -5.90 -17.73 -9.30
CA CYS A 770 -4.79 -17.12 -8.56
C CYS A 770 -4.91 -17.30 -7.04
N ARG A 771 -6.12 -17.43 -6.49
CA ARG A 771 -6.31 -17.82 -5.09
C ARG A 771 -5.88 -19.27 -4.85
N VAL A 772 -6.36 -20.22 -5.65
CA VAL A 772 -5.95 -21.64 -5.57
C VAL A 772 -4.43 -21.81 -5.76
N SER A 773 -3.82 -21.19 -6.78
CA SER A 773 -2.37 -21.27 -6.99
C SER A 773 -1.56 -20.51 -5.93
N SER A 774 -2.07 -19.40 -5.38
CA SER A 774 -1.46 -18.76 -4.20
C SER A 774 -1.45 -19.68 -2.99
N CYS A 775 -2.55 -20.39 -2.72
CA CYS A 775 -2.67 -21.32 -1.61
C CYS A 775 -1.72 -22.52 -1.80
N ALA A 776 -1.66 -23.12 -2.99
CA ALA A 776 -0.67 -24.16 -3.31
C ALA A 776 0.77 -23.71 -3.00
N CYS A 777 1.09 -22.44 -3.28
CA CYS A 777 2.39 -21.86 -2.95
C CYS A 777 2.56 -21.60 -1.44
N ARG A 778 1.55 -21.08 -0.74
CA ARG A 778 1.59 -20.86 0.72
C ARG A 778 1.83 -22.18 1.48
N LEU A 779 1.08 -23.23 1.15
CA LEU A 779 1.22 -24.56 1.77
C LEU A 779 2.61 -25.17 1.49
N ALA A 780 3.12 -25.06 0.25
CA ALA A 780 4.47 -25.51 -0.09
C ALA A 780 5.58 -24.70 0.59
N GLN A 781 5.37 -23.39 0.78
CA GLN A 781 6.31 -22.52 1.49
C GLN A 781 6.36 -22.80 3.00
N LEU A 782 5.29 -23.33 3.60
CA LEU A 782 5.27 -23.69 5.04
C LEU A 782 6.11 -24.93 5.38
N LEU A 783 6.41 -25.81 4.42
CA LEU A 783 7.25 -27.00 4.64
C LEU A 783 8.69 -26.65 5.07
N TYR A 784 9.20 -25.49 4.63
CA TYR A 784 10.60 -25.09 4.77
C TYR A 784 10.73 -23.64 5.25
N ASP A 785 11.76 -23.37 6.04
CA ASP A 785 12.01 -22.01 6.53
C ASP A 785 12.39 -21.03 5.38
N SER A 786 12.18 -19.73 5.60
CA SER A 786 12.51 -18.66 4.65
C SER A 786 14.01 -18.55 4.30
N SER A 787 14.87 -19.16 5.12
CA SER A 787 16.30 -19.35 4.88
C SER A 787 16.64 -20.65 4.12
N GLN A 788 15.69 -21.55 3.92
CA GLN A 788 15.86 -22.89 3.35
C GLN A 788 15.30 -22.99 1.93
N MET A 789 14.17 -22.34 1.66
CA MET A 789 13.52 -22.32 0.36
C MET A 789 12.63 -21.09 0.23
N ARG A 790 12.53 -20.52 -0.98
CA ARG A 790 11.58 -19.46 -1.30
C ARG A 790 10.82 -19.76 -2.58
N ILE A 791 9.54 -19.40 -2.62
CA ILE A 791 8.65 -19.54 -3.78
C ILE A 791 8.18 -18.15 -4.24
N SER A 792 7.95 -17.99 -5.54
CA SER A 792 7.06 -16.98 -6.13
C SER A 792 6.42 -17.55 -7.38
N CYS A 793 5.14 -17.25 -7.64
CA CYS A 793 4.38 -17.84 -8.74
C CYS A 793 3.72 -16.76 -9.60
N TYR A 794 3.95 -16.82 -10.91
CA TYR A 794 3.31 -15.93 -11.87
C TYR A 794 2.11 -16.67 -12.49
N VAL A 795 0.93 -16.48 -11.88
CA VAL A 795 -0.34 -17.16 -12.24
C VAL A 795 -0.24 -18.69 -12.10
N ASP A 796 0.31 -19.34 -13.12
CA ASP A 796 0.49 -20.79 -13.29
C ASP A 796 1.96 -21.24 -13.37
N ASP A 797 2.95 -20.32 -13.39
CA ASP A 797 4.41 -20.60 -13.44
C ASP A 797 5.09 -20.32 -12.07
N PRO A 798 5.20 -21.33 -11.18
CA PRO A 798 5.90 -21.22 -9.89
C PRO A 798 7.41 -21.41 -10.02
N ALA A 799 8.17 -20.36 -9.68
CA ALA A 799 9.61 -20.43 -9.48
C ALA A 799 9.95 -20.71 -8.01
N ILE A 800 10.77 -21.74 -7.79
CA ILE A 800 11.30 -22.16 -6.49
C ILE A 800 12.81 -21.95 -6.47
N ILE A 801 13.33 -21.37 -5.37
CA ILE A 801 14.76 -21.32 -5.05
C ILE A 801 15.00 -22.20 -3.82
N ALA A 802 15.74 -23.30 -3.97
CA ALA A 802 16.15 -24.16 -2.85
C ALA A 802 17.61 -23.91 -2.45
N ARG A 803 17.87 -23.68 -1.15
CA ARG A 803 19.23 -23.51 -0.61
C ARG A 803 19.72 -24.77 0.10
N GLY A 804 20.89 -25.28 -0.27
CA GLY A 804 21.55 -26.39 0.42
C GLY A 804 22.96 -26.64 -0.12
N ARG A 805 23.91 -26.93 0.78
CA ARG A 805 25.31 -27.20 0.41
C ARG A 805 25.47 -28.48 -0.42
N SER A 806 24.65 -29.50 -0.13
CA SER A 806 24.59 -30.73 -0.94
C SER A 806 23.48 -30.64 -2.00
N PRO A 807 23.73 -31.02 -3.27
CA PRO A 807 22.69 -31.19 -4.29
C PRO A 807 21.59 -32.18 -3.86
N ARG A 808 21.90 -33.20 -3.05
CA ARG A 808 20.91 -34.15 -2.51
C ARG A 808 19.85 -33.43 -1.67
N VAL A 809 20.27 -32.47 -0.84
CA VAL A 809 19.35 -31.71 0.02
C VAL A 809 18.44 -30.81 -0.82
N ARG A 810 18.95 -30.19 -1.89
CA ARG A 810 18.13 -29.36 -2.78
C ARG A 810 17.14 -30.23 -3.58
N LYS A 811 17.61 -31.38 -4.09
CA LYS A 811 16.78 -32.42 -4.73
C LYS A 811 15.62 -32.86 -3.82
N LEU A 812 15.91 -33.15 -2.55
CA LEU A 812 14.90 -33.53 -1.56
C LEU A 812 13.79 -32.47 -1.46
N ARG A 813 14.13 -31.21 -1.20
CA ARG A 813 13.13 -30.13 -1.04
C ARG A 813 12.28 -29.92 -2.29
N MET A 814 12.93 -29.94 -3.45
CA MET A 814 12.26 -29.86 -4.75
C MET A 814 11.26 -30.99 -4.95
N VAL A 815 11.65 -32.24 -4.69
CA VAL A 815 10.74 -33.40 -4.78
C VAL A 815 9.62 -33.32 -3.76
N THR A 816 9.88 -32.90 -2.51
CA THR A 816 8.84 -32.79 -1.46
C THR A 816 7.77 -31.75 -1.82
N VAL A 817 8.13 -30.62 -2.45
CA VAL A 817 7.15 -29.65 -2.96
C VAL A 817 6.35 -30.20 -4.14
N LEU A 818 7.00 -30.87 -5.09
CA LEU A 818 6.31 -31.54 -6.20
C LEU A 818 5.35 -32.63 -5.71
N LEU A 819 5.71 -33.35 -4.65
CA LEU A 819 4.87 -34.36 -3.99
C LEU A 819 3.64 -33.74 -3.32
N LEU A 820 3.80 -32.60 -2.64
CA LEU A 820 2.67 -31.85 -2.06
C LEU A 820 1.68 -31.39 -3.15
N TRP A 821 2.17 -30.90 -4.29
CA TRP A 821 1.28 -30.49 -5.39
C TRP A 821 0.62 -31.70 -6.08
N ALA A 822 1.35 -32.81 -6.26
CA ALA A 822 0.80 -34.04 -6.83
C ALA A 822 -0.26 -34.70 -5.92
N LEU A 823 -0.06 -34.75 -4.59
CA LEU A 823 -1.04 -35.34 -3.67
C LEU A 823 -2.33 -34.50 -3.63
N LEU A 824 -2.22 -33.17 -3.70
CA LEU A 824 -3.34 -32.21 -3.85
C LEU A 824 -4.09 -32.34 -5.20
N GLY A 825 -3.56 -33.12 -6.15
CA GLY A 825 -4.17 -33.36 -7.46
C GLY A 825 -3.83 -32.30 -8.52
N ILE A 826 -2.84 -31.45 -8.28
CA ILE A 826 -2.41 -30.43 -9.25
C ILE A 826 -1.58 -31.12 -10.35
N PRO A 827 -2.03 -31.16 -11.62
CA PRO A 827 -1.23 -31.71 -12.71
C PRO A 827 -0.12 -30.74 -13.09
N LEU A 828 1.08 -31.27 -13.30
CA LEU A 828 2.29 -30.50 -13.56
C LEU A 828 2.73 -30.66 -15.02
N SER A 829 3.08 -29.56 -15.67
CA SER A 829 3.52 -29.50 -17.08
C SER A 829 5.01 -29.88 -17.19
N VAL A 830 5.34 -31.10 -16.77
CA VAL A 830 6.71 -31.59 -16.60
C VAL A 830 7.51 -31.56 -17.91
N GLU A 831 6.86 -31.66 -19.08
CA GLU A 831 7.51 -31.54 -20.38
C GLU A 831 8.18 -30.17 -20.63
N LYS A 832 7.84 -29.15 -19.83
CA LYS A 832 8.48 -27.82 -19.83
C LYS A 832 9.40 -27.60 -18.62
N GLY A 833 9.49 -28.56 -17.71
CA GLY A 833 10.15 -28.43 -16.42
C GLY A 833 11.60 -27.96 -16.53
N GLN A 834 11.97 -27.01 -15.68
CA GLN A 834 13.30 -26.42 -15.64
C GLN A 834 13.89 -26.57 -14.24
N ARG A 835 15.06 -27.19 -14.13
CA ARG A 835 15.80 -27.34 -12.88
C ARG A 835 17.28 -27.06 -13.09
N GLY A 836 17.93 -26.42 -12.12
CA GLY A 836 19.39 -26.28 -12.07
C GLY A 836 19.86 -24.87 -11.76
N ARG A 837 20.97 -24.44 -12.39
CA ARG A 837 21.58 -23.11 -12.18
C ARG A 837 21.21 -22.06 -13.23
N CYS A 838 20.36 -22.43 -14.18
CA CYS A 838 19.81 -21.56 -15.22
C CYS A 838 18.31 -21.86 -15.35
N MET A 839 17.48 -20.82 -15.40
CA MET A 839 16.02 -20.93 -15.47
C MET A 839 15.44 -19.78 -16.30
N LYS A 840 14.54 -20.09 -17.24
CA LYS A 840 13.71 -19.10 -17.92
C LYS A 840 12.39 -18.94 -17.16
N TRP A 841 12.14 -17.77 -16.58
CA TRP A 841 10.92 -17.47 -15.81
C TRP A 841 10.38 -16.10 -16.19
N ILE A 842 9.06 -15.93 -16.29
CA ILE A 842 8.38 -14.70 -16.76
C ILE A 842 9.00 -14.08 -18.04
N GLY A 843 9.58 -14.95 -18.88
CA GLY A 843 10.24 -14.60 -20.14
C GLY A 843 11.59 -13.88 -20.01
N LEU A 844 12.31 -14.05 -18.89
CA LEU A 844 13.71 -13.67 -18.67
C LEU A 844 14.53 -14.92 -18.33
N THR A 845 15.83 -14.93 -18.62
CA THR A 845 16.74 -15.97 -18.11
C THR A 845 17.39 -15.50 -16.81
N PHE A 846 17.37 -16.35 -15.77
CA PHE A 846 18.08 -16.19 -14.51
C PHE A 846 19.21 -17.23 -14.46
N THR A 847 20.45 -16.80 -14.19
CA THR A 847 21.64 -17.68 -14.16
C THR A 847 22.46 -17.45 -12.89
N LEU A 848 22.99 -18.53 -12.30
CA LEU A 848 23.78 -18.52 -11.06
C LEU A 848 25.22 -19.00 -11.31
N ALA A 849 26.20 -18.10 -11.30
CA ALA A 849 27.61 -18.45 -11.12
C ALA A 849 27.92 -18.60 -9.61
N ALA A 850 29.19 -18.77 -9.22
CA ALA A 850 29.55 -18.92 -7.80
C ALA A 850 29.40 -17.60 -7.00
N GLN A 851 29.89 -16.50 -7.57
CA GLN A 851 30.01 -15.18 -6.92
C GLN A 851 29.16 -14.07 -7.56
N GLU A 852 28.53 -14.35 -8.71
CA GLU A 852 27.54 -13.47 -9.33
C GLU A 852 26.32 -14.26 -9.84
N MET A 853 25.16 -13.60 -9.88
CA MET A 853 23.99 -14.04 -10.61
C MET A 853 23.70 -13.05 -11.75
N SER A 854 22.98 -13.48 -12.78
CA SER A 854 22.54 -12.60 -13.87
C SER A 854 21.06 -12.77 -14.21
N VAL A 855 20.46 -11.69 -14.70
CA VAL A 855 19.13 -11.65 -15.32
C VAL A 855 19.28 -11.11 -16.73
N SER A 856 18.79 -11.87 -17.71
CA SER A 856 18.98 -11.59 -19.14
C SER A 856 17.66 -11.51 -19.89
N VAL A 857 17.55 -10.52 -20.77
CA VAL A 857 16.49 -10.45 -21.79
C VAL A 857 16.91 -11.32 -23.00
N PRO A 858 16.06 -12.28 -23.44
CA PRO A 858 16.31 -13.07 -24.64
C PRO A 858 16.47 -12.22 -25.91
N ARG A 859 17.36 -12.62 -26.81
CA ARG A 859 17.75 -11.86 -28.02
C ARG A 859 16.57 -11.52 -28.93
N GLU A 860 15.62 -12.44 -29.08
CA GLU A 860 14.42 -12.28 -29.92
C GLU A 860 13.55 -11.12 -29.44
N LYS A 861 13.50 -10.87 -28.12
CA LYS A 861 12.76 -9.74 -27.55
C LYS A 861 13.45 -8.41 -27.80
N ILE A 862 14.78 -8.37 -27.87
CA ILE A 862 15.55 -7.17 -28.23
C ILE A 862 15.34 -6.85 -29.71
N ILE A 863 15.48 -7.85 -30.60
CA ILE A 863 15.18 -7.73 -32.03
C ILE A 863 13.78 -7.15 -32.23
N ALA A 864 12.77 -7.77 -31.61
CA ALA A 864 11.38 -7.35 -31.75
C ALA A 864 11.02 -6.04 -30.99
N MET A 865 11.99 -5.37 -30.35
CA MET A 865 11.88 -3.97 -29.90
C MET A 865 12.60 -3.02 -30.87
N TYR A 866 13.77 -3.42 -31.38
CA TYR A 866 14.48 -2.70 -32.44
C TYR A 866 13.62 -2.55 -33.70
N GLU A 867 12.99 -3.63 -34.18
CA GLU A 867 12.08 -3.61 -35.33
C GLU A 867 10.94 -2.59 -35.17
N LEU A 868 10.31 -2.55 -33.99
CA LEU A 868 9.24 -1.60 -33.68
C LEU A 868 9.76 -0.16 -33.56
N ALA A 869 11.00 0.04 -33.11
CA ALA A 869 11.62 1.37 -33.11
C ALA A 869 11.90 1.83 -34.55
N SER A 870 12.43 0.96 -35.40
CA SER A 870 12.68 1.24 -36.83
C SER A 870 11.41 1.54 -37.61
N GLU A 871 10.34 0.74 -37.47
CA GLU A 871 9.01 0.98 -38.08
C GLU A 871 8.52 2.42 -37.80
N LEU A 872 8.70 2.89 -36.56
CA LEU A 872 8.29 4.22 -36.11
C LEU A 872 9.26 5.32 -36.55
N LEU A 873 10.55 5.00 -36.77
CA LEU A 873 11.60 5.93 -37.26
C LEU A 873 11.56 6.13 -38.78
N GLU A 874 11.02 5.18 -39.54
CA GLU A 874 10.79 5.32 -40.99
C GLU A 874 9.66 6.31 -41.29
N SER A 875 8.60 6.31 -40.49
CA SER A 875 7.41 7.18 -40.67
C SER A 875 7.10 8.09 -39.46
N PRO A 876 8.04 8.92 -38.96
CA PRO A 876 7.90 9.65 -37.69
C PRO A 876 6.91 10.83 -37.76
N LYS A 877 6.37 11.15 -38.94
CA LYS A 877 5.24 12.09 -39.13
C LYS A 877 3.87 11.40 -39.06
N LYS A 878 3.82 10.07 -39.21
CA LYS A 878 2.62 9.21 -39.22
C LYS A 878 2.91 7.89 -38.47
N GLY A 879 3.41 7.97 -37.24
CA GLY A 879 3.78 6.79 -36.46
C GLY A 879 2.55 5.94 -36.09
N CYS A 880 2.62 4.63 -36.33
CA CYS A 880 1.54 3.69 -36.07
C CYS A 880 1.24 3.56 -34.56
N CYS A 881 0.04 3.93 -34.11
CA CYS A 881 -0.35 3.89 -32.69
C CYS A 881 -0.45 2.46 -32.12
N LYS A 882 -0.49 1.44 -32.98
CA LYS A 882 -0.43 0.02 -32.59
C LYS A 882 1.01 -0.43 -32.34
N ALA A 883 1.97 0.03 -33.14
CA ALA A 883 3.39 -0.22 -32.92
C ALA A 883 3.96 0.60 -31.76
N LEU A 884 3.58 1.87 -31.63
CA LEU A 884 3.95 2.72 -30.48
C LEU A 884 3.58 2.06 -29.15
N ARG A 885 2.32 1.62 -28.99
CA ARG A 885 1.88 0.90 -27.78
C ARG A 885 2.64 -0.40 -27.53
N LYS A 886 2.93 -1.19 -28.58
CA LYS A 886 3.76 -2.40 -28.46
C LYS A 886 5.18 -2.07 -27.98
N LEU A 887 5.81 -1.03 -28.53
CA LEU A 887 7.16 -0.60 -28.16
C LEU A 887 7.19 -0.13 -26.71
N CYS A 888 6.29 0.78 -26.32
CA CYS A 888 6.20 1.27 -24.94
C CYS A 888 5.97 0.12 -23.93
N GLY A 889 5.09 -0.83 -24.24
CA GLY A 889 4.84 -2.01 -23.40
C GLY A 889 6.06 -2.93 -23.26
N LYS A 890 6.69 -3.32 -24.38
CA LYS A 890 7.89 -4.18 -24.36
C LYS A 890 9.07 -3.51 -23.65
N THR A 891 9.32 -2.23 -23.92
CA THR A 891 10.41 -1.47 -23.31
C THR A 891 10.17 -1.24 -21.82
N SER A 892 8.92 -0.99 -21.39
CA SER A 892 8.56 -0.93 -19.97
C SER A 892 8.78 -2.27 -19.26
N TRP A 893 8.42 -3.38 -19.90
CA TRP A 893 8.75 -4.72 -19.39
C TRP A 893 10.28 -4.92 -19.27
N ALA A 894 11.07 -4.55 -20.30
CA ALA A 894 12.53 -4.61 -20.27
C ALA A 894 13.15 -3.69 -19.20
N GLY A 895 12.46 -2.61 -18.84
CA GLY A 895 12.81 -1.71 -17.73
C GLY A 895 12.97 -2.41 -16.37
N ASN A 896 12.24 -3.52 -16.14
CA ASN A 896 12.40 -4.34 -14.94
C ASN A 896 13.82 -4.95 -14.82
N VAL A 897 14.52 -5.15 -15.95
CA VAL A 897 15.93 -5.56 -15.97
C VAL A 897 16.83 -4.32 -15.98
N VAL A 898 16.50 -3.32 -16.78
CA VAL A 898 17.30 -2.10 -17.01
C VAL A 898 16.46 -0.85 -16.72
N PRO A 899 16.35 -0.40 -15.45
CA PRO A 899 15.40 0.64 -15.03
C PRO A 899 15.51 1.95 -15.82
N TYR A 900 16.73 2.27 -16.24
CA TYR A 900 17.08 3.43 -17.06
C TYR A 900 16.29 3.55 -18.37
N LEU A 901 15.69 2.47 -18.88
CA LEU A 901 14.81 2.52 -20.05
C LEU A 901 13.51 3.31 -19.80
N HIS A 902 13.06 3.47 -18.54
CA HIS A 902 11.84 4.22 -18.24
C HIS A 902 11.96 5.73 -18.54
N ALA A 903 13.17 6.30 -18.56
CA ALA A 903 13.39 7.72 -18.87
C ALA A 903 12.85 8.13 -20.25
N PHE A 904 13.07 7.28 -21.26
CA PHE A 904 12.68 7.52 -22.66
C PHE A 904 11.18 7.26 -22.93
N LEU A 905 10.44 6.69 -21.97
CA LEU A 905 9.05 6.25 -22.19
C LEU A 905 8.01 7.34 -21.93
N ALA A 906 8.31 8.34 -21.11
CA ALA A 906 7.36 9.40 -20.74
C ALA A 906 6.68 10.09 -21.95
N PRO A 907 7.39 10.57 -23.00
CA PRO A 907 6.74 11.24 -24.13
C PRO A 907 6.04 10.26 -25.07
N LEU A 908 6.54 9.03 -25.20
CA LEU A 908 5.94 7.99 -26.04
C LEU A 908 4.60 7.52 -25.46
N TRP A 909 4.50 7.42 -24.13
CA TRP A 909 3.22 7.22 -23.44
C TRP A 909 2.27 8.42 -23.59
N GLN A 910 2.75 9.66 -23.45
CA GLN A 910 1.93 10.86 -23.67
C GLN A 910 1.34 10.91 -25.09
N LEU A 911 2.15 10.63 -26.11
CA LEU A 911 1.69 10.56 -27.51
C LEU A 911 0.69 9.41 -27.74
N SER A 912 0.91 8.25 -27.10
CA SER A 912 -0.01 7.11 -27.13
C SER A 912 -1.37 7.45 -26.49
N ALA A 913 -1.36 8.05 -25.30
CA ALA A 913 -2.58 8.46 -24.59
C ALA A 913 -3.35 9.55 -25.36
N PHE A 914 -2.64 10.54 -25.88
CA PHE A 914 -3.22 11.56 -26.76
C PHE A 914 -3.87 10.93 -28.01
N ALA A 915 -3.20 9.98 -28.66
CA ALA A 915 -3.76 9.31 -29.83
C ALA A 915 -5.01 8.49 -29.48
N HIS A 916 -4.99 7.75 -28.36
CA HIS A 916 -6.13 6.96 -27.89
C HIS A 916 -7.35 7.84 -27.59
N LYS A 917 -7.18 8.93 -26.83
CA LYS A 917 -8.24 9.89 -26.47
C LYS A 917 -8.92 10.55 -27.69
N HIS A 918 -8.24 10.60 -28.83
CA HIS A 918 -8.77 11.18 -30.07
C HIS A 918 -9.06 10.13 -31.16
N GLY A 919 -9.10 8.82 -30.83
CA GLY A 919 -9.41 7.74 -31.78
C GLY A 919 -8.39 7.54 -32.91
N LYS A 920 -7.16 8.06 -32.78
CA LYS A 920 -6.20 8.15 -33.89
C LYS A 920 -5.40 6.87 -34.09
N SER A 921 -5.49 6.30 -35.28
CA SER A 921 -4.66 5.16 -35.73
C SER A 921 -3.17 5.50 -35.91
N HIS A 922 -2.86 6.78 -36.17
CA HIS A 922 -1.50 7.29 -36.38
C HIS A 922 -1.28 8.62 -35.63
N VAL A 923 -0.04 8.88 -35.19
CA VAL A 923 0.35 10.09 -34.46
C VAL A 923 1.72 10.62 -34.92
N SER A 924 1.92 11.93 -34.88
CA SER A 924 3.22 12.54 -35.19
C SER A 924 4.17 12.36 -34.01
N LEU A 925 5.30 11.69 -34.24
CA LEU A 925 6.30 11.37 -33.23
C LEU A 925 7.39 12.44 -33.10
N GLN A 926 7.30 13.54 -33.87
CA GLN A 926 8.34 14.58 -33.93
C GLN A 926 8.75 15.14 -32.55
N LYS A 927 7.81 15.27 -31.60
CA LYS A 927 8.07 15.73 -30.22
C LYS A 927 8.81 14.71 -29.33
N ALA A 928 8.98 13.47 -29.81
CA ALA A 928 9.65 12.35 -29.13
C ALA A 928 10.64 11.64 -30.07
N LEU A 929 11.08 12.30 -31.15
CA LEU A 929 11.92 11.68 -32.17
C LEU A 929 13.28 11.28 -31.59
N ASN A 930 13.88 12.14 -30.77
CA ASN A 930 15.13 11.86 -30.08
C ASN A 930 15.00 10.63 -29.15
N ASP A 931 13.91 10.51 -28.40
CA ASP A 931 13.64 9.35 -27.52
C ASP A 931 13.57 8.04 -28.31
N LEU A 932 12.87 8.08 -29.43
CA LEU A 932 12.71 6.94 -30.32
C LEU A 932 14.05 6.56 -31.00
N GLN A 933 14.84 7.56 -31.39
CA GLN A 933 16.21 7.36 -31.91
C GLN A 933 17.13 6.77 -30.84
N TRP A 934 17.07 7.25 -29.59
CA TRP A 934 17.81 6.70 -28.46
C TRP A 934 17.44 5.24 -28.20
N LEU A 935 16.15 4.89 -28.20
CA LEU A 935 15.70 3.50 -28.04
C LEU A 935 16.15 2.61 -29.21
N GLY A 936 15.98 3.07 -30.46
CA GLY A 936 16.43 2.33 -31.65
C GLY A 936 17.94 2.07 -31.64
N TRP A 937 18.74 3.10 -31.34
CA TRP A 937 20.19 2.96 -31.19
C TRP A 937 20.57 2.08 -29.99
N PHE A 938 19.91 2.23 -28.85
CA PHE A 938 20.16 1.40 -27.67
C PHE A 938 19.91 -0.08 -27.96
N PHE A 939 18.78 -0.44 -28.57
CA PHE A 939 18.49 -1.83 -28.91
C PHE A 939 19.45 -2.36 -29.98
N ARG A 940 19.84 -1.53 -30.96
CA ARG A 940 20.88 -1.89 -31.93
C ARG A 940 22.21 -2.19 -31.24
N SER A 941 22.75 -1.27 -30.45
CA SER A 941 24.01 -1.49 -29.74
C SER A 941 23.92 -2.62 -28.69
N ALA A 942 22.73 -2.92 -28.16
CA ALA A 942 22.51 -4.12 -27.35
C ALA A 942 22.64 -5.41 -28.19
N MET A 943 22.17 -5.42 -29.44
CA MET A 943 22.37 -6.54 -30.38
C MET A 943 23.82 -6.65 -30.90
N ASP A 944 24.46 -5.53 -31.21
CA ASP A 944 25.83 -5.50 -31.75
C ASP A 944 26.88 -5.98 -30.72
N ARG A 945 26.53 -5.99 -29.42
CA ARG A 945 27.37 -6.50 -28.32
C ARG A 945 27.12 -7.96 -27.93
N CYS A 946 26.21 -8.68 -28.60
CA CYS A 946 26.05 -10.12 -28.39
C CYS A 946 27.04 -10.86 -29.29
N THR A 947 28.01 -11.56 -28.70
CA THR A 947 28.82 -12.52 -29.44
C THR A 947 27.96 -13.72 -29.85
N VAL A 948 28.32 -14.37 -30.96
CA VAL A 948 27.56 -15.49 -31.55
C VAL A 948 27.36 -16.67 -30.58
N ALA A 949 28.13 -16.75 -29.50
CA ALA A 949 28.04 -17.78 -28.47
C ALA A 949 27.05 -17.48 -27.32
N VAL A 950 26.32 -16.36 -27.33
CA VAL A 950 25.46 -15.95 -26.20
C VAL A 950 24.12 -15.33 -26.64
N ASP A 951 23.02 -16.06 -26.45
CA ASP A 951 21.63 -15.64 -26.78
C ASP A 951 21.07 -14.46 -25.93
N HIS A 952 21.90 -13.77 -25.16
CA HIS A 952 21.49 -12.94 -24.01
C HIS A 952 22.05 -11.51 -24.10
N CYS A 953 21.49 -10.75 -25.03
CA CYS A 953 21.95 -9.44 -25.46
C CYS A 953 21.86 -8.31 -24.42
N LEU A 954 20.88 -8.35 -23.51
CA LEU A 954 20.75 -7.36 -22.45
C LEU A 954 20.72 -8.06 -21.10
N THR A 955 21.83 -7.96 -20.36
CA THR A 955 22.08 -8.74 -19.14
C THR A 955 22.48 -7.84 -17.99
N ARG A 956 21.76 -7.94 -16.87
CA ARG A 956 22.11 -7.32 -15.59
C ARG A 956 22.73 -8.34 -14.67
N ARG A 957 23.89 -8.01 -14.08
CA ARG A 957 24.58 -8.83 -13.09
C ARG A 957 24.30 -8.33 -11.68
N TYR A 958 24.30 -9.22 -10.70
CA TYR A 958 24.26 -8.90 -9.28
C TYR A 958 25.29 -9.77 -8.53
N ARG A 959 25.98 -9.17 -7.56
CA ARG A 959 26.94 -9.82 -6.65
C ARG A 959 26.43 -9.73 -5.23
N LEU A 960 26.93 -10.53 -4.29
CA LEU A 960 26.53 -10.41 -2.88
C LEU A 960 26.94 -9.05 -2.25
N SER A 961 27.96 -8.39 -2.82
CA SER A 961 28.28 -6.98 -2.55
C SER A 961 27.15 -5.99 -2.88
N CYS A 962 26.12 -6.36 -3.67
CA CYS A 962 24.89 -5.60 -3.81
C CYS A 962 24.07 -5.52 -2.50
N ARG A 963 24.36 -6.32 -1.47
CA ARG A 963 23.66 -6.26 -0.18
C ARG A 963 24.45 -5.54 0.91
N LEU A 964 25.77 -5.47 0.79
CA LEU A 964 26.64 -4.70 1.68
C LEU A 964 26.39 -3.17 1.60
N PRO A 965 26.75 -2.40 2.63
CA PRO A 965 26.82 -0.95 2.53
C PRO A 965 27.73 -0.51 1.37
N PRO A 966 27.38 0.56 0.63
CA PRO A 966 28.25 1.10 -0.40
C PRO A 966 29.60 1.51 0.20
N ARG A 967 30.69 1.17 -0.48
CA ARG A 967 32.06 1.57 -0.11
C ARG A 967 32.57 2.78 -0.88
N VAL A 968 31.77 3.32 -1.80
CA VAL A 968 32.10 4.49 -2.60
C VAL A 968 30.96 5.49 -2.53
N CYS A 969 31.35 6.74 -2.28
CA CYS A 969 30.51 7.90 -2.22
C CYS A 969 31.04 8.97 -3.19
N ILE A 970 30.14 9.70 -3.83
CA ILE A 970 30.39 10.83 -4.70
C ILE A 970 29.67 12.00 -4.06
N VAL A 971 30.36 13.10 -3.80
CA VAL A 971 29.72 14.36 -3.35
C VAL A 971 29.87 15.39 -4.45
N VAL A 972 28.79 16.06 -4.83
CA VAL A 972 28.77 17.04 -5.94
C VAL A 972 27.97 18.29 -5.60
N ASP A 973 28.36 19.38 -6.24
CA ASP A 973 27.72 20.69 -6.18
C ASP A 973 27.92 21.46 -7.49
N ALA A 974 27.11 22.49 -7.72
CA ALA A 974 27.30 23.48 -8.75
C ALA A 974 27.03 24.90 -8.22
N SER A 975 27.81 25.86 -8.71
CA SER A 975 27.49 27.28 -8.66
C SER A 975 26.84 27.70 -9.99
N THR A 976 26.45 28.96 -10.10
CA THR A 976 25.94 29.50 -11.38
C THR A 976 27.03 29.69 -12.45
N VAL A 977 28.31 29.42 -12.11
CA VAL A 977 29.48 29.57 -12.99
C VAL A 977 30.42 28.35 -13.05
N GLY A 978 30.26 27.35 -12.19
CA GLY A 978 31.17 26.21 -12.08
C GLY A 978 30.54 24.96 -11.45
N ILE A 979 31.18 23.80 -11.64
CA ILE A 979 30.76 22.49 -11.13
C ILE A 979 31.92 21.85 -10.36
N GLY A 980 31.61 21.15 -9.27
CA GLY A 980 32.63 20.53 -8.41
C GLY A 980 32.17 19.21 -7.80
N GLY A 981 33.13 18.39 -7.38
CA GLY A 981 32.83 17.18 -6.63
C GLY A 981 34.03 16.33 -6.25
N ALA A 982 33.82 15.44 -5.28
CA ALA A 982 34.83 14.52 -4.76
C ALA A 982 34.34 13.07 -4.76
N LEU A 983 35.22 12.15 -5.19
CA LEU A 983 35.07 10.71 -5.01
C LEU A 983 35.71 10.31 -3.67
N MET A 984 34.95 9.59 -2.87
CA MET A 984 35.23 9.29 -1.47
C MET A 984 35.09 7.78 -1.22
N TRP A 985 36.04 7.17 -0.51
CA TRP A 985 36.01 5.76 -0.12
C TRP A 985 35.46 5.59 1.30
N GLY A 986 34.20 5.17 1.39
CA GLY A 986 33.40 5.02 2.61
C GLY A 986 31.90 5.02 2.32
N SER A 987 31.08 4.87 3.36
CA SER A 987 29.60 4.77 3.26
C SER A 987 28.83 6.08 3.47
N SER A 988 29.52 7.12 3.97
CA SER A 988 29.11 8.52 4.01
C SER A 988 30.37 9.40 3.92
N HIS A 989 30.24 10.61 3.38
CA HIS A 989 31.34 11.59 3.27
C HIS A 989 32.11 11.80 4.59
N GLU A 990 31.39 11.78 5.72
CA GLU A 990 31.90 12.11 7.06
C GLU A 990 32.94 11.12 7.62
N LYS A 991 32.92 9.86 7.16
CA LYS A 991 33.90 8.81 7.52
C LYS A 991 34.64 8.24 6.32
N ALA A 992 34.66 8.96 5.19
CA ALA A 992 35.25 8.48 3.96
C ALA A 992 36.58 9.18 3.63
N THR A 993 37.53 8.41 3.09
CA THR A 993 38.81 8.97 2.63
C THR A 993 38.65 9.52 1.21
N PRO A 994 39.06 10.77 0.91
CA PRO A 994 39.09 11.27 -0.46
C PRO A 994 39.98 10.43 -1.38
N VAL A 995 39.51 10.15 -2.60
CA VAL A 995 40.20 9.33 -3.60
C VAL A 995 40.65 10.16 -4.79
N SER A 996 39.79 11.07 -5.26
CA SER A 996 40.06 12.00 -6.36
C SER A 996 38.97 13.07 -6.40
N TYR A 997 39.25 14.28 -6.90
CA TYR A 997 38.24 15.34 -7.02
C TYR A 997 38.23 15.97 -8.41
N PHE A 998 37.16 16.68 -8.77
CA PHE A 998 37.12 17.57 -9.93
C PHE A 998 36.57 18.95 -9.55
N ALA A 999 36.92 19.93 -10.35
CA ALA A 999 36.37 21.27 -10.34
C ALA A 999 36.57 21.85 -11.74
N ASP A 1000 35.54 22.45 -12.32
CA ASP A 1000 35.58 23.02 -13.67
C ASP A 1000 34.56 24.15 -13.85
N ALA A 1001 34.79 25.06 -14.79
CA ALA A 1001 33.84 26.12 -15.11
C ALA A 1001 32.67 25.58 -15.95
N VAL A 1002 31.47 26.13 -15.76
CA VAL A 1002 30.34 25.94 -16.70
C VAL A 1002 30.74 26.60 -18.02
N SER A 1003 30.89 25.81 -19.08
CA SER A 1003 31.38 26.23 -20.39
C SER A 1003 30.25 26.79 -21.27
N ASP A 1004 30.58 27.46 -22.37
CA ASP A 1004 29.54 28.01 -23.28
C ASP A 1004 28.74 26.89 -23.97
N HIS A 1005 29.38 25.74 -24.22
CA HIS A 1005 28.71 24.51 -24.67
C HIS A 1005 27.70 23.98 -23.64
N ASP A 1006 27.95 24.13 -22.34
CA ASP A 1006 26.97 23.76 -21.30
C ASP A 1006 25.77 24.70 -21.31
N VAL A 1007 26.00 26.00 -21.47
CA VAL A 1007 24.95 27.04 -21.59
C VAL A 1007 24.05 26.78 -22.79
N GLU A 1008 24.64 26.47 -23.95
CA GLU A 1008 23.93 26.14 -25.18
C GLU A 1008 23.17 24.81 -25.08
N LEU A 1009 23.84 23.74 -24.66
CA LEU A 1009 23.26 22.39 -24.50
C LEU A 1009 22.05 22.38 -23.55
N LEU A 1010 22.10 23.21 -22.50
CA LEU A 1010 21.07 23.30 -21.47
C LEU A 1010 20.05 24.42 -21.74
N GLY A 1011 20.28 25.32 -22.70
CA GLY A 1011 19.46 26.52 -22.89
C GLY A 1011 19.36 27.38 -21.62
N ALA A 1012 20.44 27.43 -20.83
CA ALA A 1012 20.43 27.86 -19.43
C ALA A 1012 21.53 28.90 -19.16
N GLY A 1013 21.13 30.13 -18.80
CA GLY A 1013 22.04 31.25 -18.65
C GLY A 1013 23.03 31.10 -17.48
N ARG A 1014 24.33 31.11 -17.79
CA ARG A 1014 25.42 31.26 -16.80
C ARG A 1014 25.16 32.49 -15.92
N GLY A 1015 25.42 32.37 -14.62
CA GLY A 1015 25.15 33.41 -13.62
C GLY A 1015 23.70 33.43 -13.10
N SER A 1016 22.73 32.82 -13.80
CA SER A 1016 21.32 32.86 -13.36
C SER A 1016 20.99 31.77 -12.34
N CYS A 1017 20.38 32.18 -11.22
CA CYS A 1017 19.81 31.27 -10.22
C CYS A 1017 18.72 30.34 -10.81
N SER A 1018 18.05 30.72 -11.90
CA SER A 1018 17.09 29.83 -12.58
C SER A 1018 17.74 28.64 -13.31
N SER A 1019 19.05 28.69 -13.54
CA SER A 1019 19.82 27.63 -14.21
C SER A 1019 20.49 26.66 -13.22
N GLN A 1020 20.48 27.01 -11.93
CA GLN A 1020 21.17 26.31 -10.85
C GLN A 1020 20.94 24.78 -10.90
N SER A 1021 19.69 24.31 -10.91
CA SER A 1021 19.40 22.87 -10.94
C SER A 1021 19.68 22.15 -12.25
N CYS A 1022 19.97 22.87 -13.33
CA CYS A 1022 20.54 22.27 -14.54
C CYS A 1022 22.04 22.01 -14.35
N PHE A 1023 22.77 22.90 -13.69
CA PHE A 1023 24.20 22.73 -13.40
C PHE A 1023 24.45 21.72 -12.26
N GLU A 1024 23.61 21.70 -11.21
CA GLU A 1024 23.64 20.68 -10.15
C GLU A 1024 23.46 19.27 -10.73
N LEU A 1025 22.51 19.12 -11.67
CA LEU A 1025 22.26 17.88 -12.38
C LEU A 1025 23.42 17.53 -13.35
N LEU A 1026 24.00 18.52 -14.03
CA LEU A 1026 25.20 18.35 -14.86
C LEU A 1026 26.39 17.84 -14.02
N ALA A 1027 26.60 18.35 -12.81
CA ALA A 1027 27.67 17.89 -11.92
C ALA A 1027 27.53 16.38 -11.59
N ILE A 1028 26.31 15.88 -11.39
CA ILE A 1028 26.02 14.44 -11.25
C ILE A 1028 26.42 13.67 -12.53
N VAL A 1029 26.04 14.17 -13.72
CA VAL A 1029 26.37 13.51 -15.01
C VAL A 1029 27.88 13.47 -15.23
N VAL A 1030 28.59 14.57 -14.97
CA VAL A 1030 30.05 14.69 -15.09
C VAL A 1030 30.75 13.74 -14.13
N ALA A 1031 30.34 13.71 -12.85
CA ALA A 1031 30.89 12.81 -11.85
C ALA A 1031 30.77 11.33 -12.25
N LEU A 1032 29.56 10.87 -12.62
CA LEU A 1032 29.32 9.49 -13.01
C LEU A 1032 30.10 9.09 -14.28
N LYS A 1033 30.26 10.02 -15.23
CA LYS A 1033 31.06 9.78 -16.44
C LYS A 1033 32.56 9.71 -16.13
N LEU A 1034 33.07 10.68 -15.38
CA LEU A 1034 34.48 10.83 -15.05
C LEU A 1034 35.03 9.69 -14.18
N TRP A 1035 34.19 9.12 -13.31
CA TRP A 1035 34.57 8.02 -12.43
C TRP A 1035 34.08 6.64 -12.87
N SER A 1036 33.39 6.53 -14.01
CA SER A 1036 32.89 5.25 -14.58
C SER A 1036 33.90 4.09 -14.50
N SER A 1037 35.16 4.31 -14.90
CA SER A 1037 36.24 3.32 -14.83
C SER A 1037 36.65 2.92 -13.40
N ARG A 1038 36.57 3.84 -12.43
CA ARG A 1038 36.80 3.56 -11.00
C ARG A 1038 35.60 2.87 -10.33
N LEU A 1039 34.40 3.06 -10.88
CA LEU A 1039 33.15 2.45 -10.41
C LEU A 1039 32.90 1.05 -10.99
N TYR A 1040 33.72 0.59 -11.94
CA TYR A 1040 33.53 -0.62 -12.76
C TYR A 1040 33.38 -1.95 -11.98
N ASP A 1041 33.98 -2.06 -10.79
CA ASP A 1041 33.82 -3.20 -9.88
C ASP A 1041 32.97 -2.88 -8.64
N CYS A 1042 32.44 -1.66 -8.54
CA CYS A 1042 31.48 -1.29 -7.51
C CYS A 1042 30.10 -1.86 -7.86
N SER A 1043 29.47 -2.56 -6.91
CA SER A 1043 28.08 -3.00 -7.07
C SER A 1043 27.06 -1.90 -6.77
N ARG A 1044 27.47 -0.88 -6.01
CA ARG A 1044 26.65 0.25 -5.57
C ARG A 1044 27.53 1.47 -5.30
N VAL A 1045 27.05 2.66 -5.63
CA VAL A 1045 27.64 3.95 -5.26
C VAL A 1045 26.57 4.86 -4.65
N VAL A 1046 26.94 5.79 -3.78
CA VAL A 1046 26.08 6.90 -3.34
C VAL A 1046 26.51 8.18 -4.04
N VAL A 1047 25.55 8.93 -4.58
CA VAL A 1047 25.71 10.33 -4.98
C VAL A 1047 25.01 11.20 -3.93
N GLU A 1048 25.77 12.12 -3.34
CA GLU A 1048 25.34 13.07 -2.33
C GLU A 1048 25.38 14.50 -2.91
N SER A 1049 24.32 15.27 -2.64
CA SER A 1049 24.17 16.68 -3.00
C SER A 1049 23.09 17.31 -2.13
N ASP A 1050 23.08 18.62 -2.01
CA ASP A 1050 22.03 19.45 -1.41
C ASP A 1050 20.89 19.78 -2.40
N SER A 1051 21.08 19.58 -3.70
CA SER A 1051 20.03 19.77 -4.70
C SER A 1051 18.92 18.72 -4.59
N LEU A 1052 17.89 19.01 -3.80
CA LEU A 1052 16.64 18.24 -3.78
C LEU A 1052 16.02 18.12 -5.18
N VAL A 1053 16.17 19.14 -6.04
CA VAL A 1053 15.65 19.13 -7.41
C VAL A 1053 16.40 18.11 -8.26
N ALA A 1054 17.73 18.25 -8.41
CA ALA A 1054 18.54 17.36 -9.25
C ALA A 1054 18.49 15.91 -8.74
N LEU A 1055 18.59 15.71 -7.42
CA LEU A 1055 18.42 14.39 -6.82
C LEU A 1055 17.02 13.84 -7.11
N SER A 1056 15.93 14.59 -6.89
CA SER A 1056 14.56 14.08 -7.15
C SER A 1056 14.32 13.71 -8.62
N VAL A 1057 14.96 14.43 -9.56
CA VAL A 1057 14.88 14.15 -11.00
C VAL A 1057 15.62 12.86 -11.36
N MET A 1058 16.83 12.64 -10.82
CA MET A 1058 17.56 11.37 -10.98
C MET A 1058 16.84 10.19 -10.29
N ILE A 1059 16.24 10.43 -9.13
CA ILE A 1059 15.43 9.51 -8.31
C ILE A 1059 14.17 9.04 -9.03
N ARG A 1060 13.51 9.94 -9.77
CA ARG A 1060 12.27 9.68 -10.51
C ARG A 1060 12.48 9.30 -11.98
N GLN A 1061 13.70 9.49 -12.49
CA GLN A 1061 14.09 9.34 -13.90
C GLN A 1061 13.16 10.06 -14.90
N ARG A 1062 12.50 11.14 -14.46
CA ARG A 1062 11.58 11.96 -15.28
C ARG A 1062 11.55 13.41 -14.80
N SER A 1063 11.35 14.33 -15.73
CA SER A 1063 11.07 15.75 -15.45
C SER A 1063 10.13 16.31 -16.50
N SER A 1064 9.35 17.33 -16.13
CA SER A 1064 8.59 18.18 -17.07
C SER A 1064 9.49 19.14 -17.84
N SER A 1065 10.65 19.52 -17.26
CA SER A 1065 11.68 20.28 -17.96
C SER A 1065 12.41 19.38 -18.96
N LEU A 1066 12.32 19.72 -20.24
CA LEU A 1066 13.01 19.03 -21.33
C LEU A 1066 14.53 19.00 -21.12
N VAL A 1067 15.11 20.05 -20.53
CA VAL A 1067 16.54 20.18 -20.24
C VAL A 1067 16.98 19.15 -19.19
N LEU A 1068 16.31 19.16 -18.03
CA LEU A 1068 16.60 18.22 -16.95
C LEU A 1068 16.34 16.78 -17.37
N ARG A 1069 15.30 16.54 -18.18
CA ARG A 1069 14.97 15.22 -18.73
C ARG A 1069 16.05 14.72 -19.72
N ARG A 1070 16.57 15.58 -20.61
CA ARG A 1070 17.71 15.24 -21.50
C ARG A 1070 18.99 14.89 -20.73
N LEU A 1071 19.24 15.51 -19.57
CA LEU A 1071 20.36 15.12 -18.70
C LEU A 1071 20.14 13.74 -18.07
N VAL A 1072 18.92 13.44 -17.59
CA VAL A 1072 18.55 12.09 -17.13
C VAL A 1072 18.74 11.06 -18.23
N GLU A 1073 18.26 11.33 -19.45
CA GLU A 1073 18.40 10.44 -20.61
C GLU A 1073 19.87 10.11 -20.93
N LYS A 1074 20.79 11.09 -20.81
CA LYS A 1074 22.23 10.84 -20.98
C LYS A 1074 22.80 9.90 -19.91
N VAL A 1075 22.47 10.08 -18.63
CA VAL A 1075 22.91 9.16 -17.56
C VAL A 1075 22.26 7.79 -17.72
N ALA A 1076 20.95 7.76 -18.01
CA ALA A 1076 20.19 6.56 -18.25
C ALA A 1076 20.78 5.73 -19.40
N MET A 1077 21.14 6.38 -20.51
CA MET A 1077 21.87 5.77 -21.61
C MET A 1077 23.21 5.18 -21.12
N MET A 1078 24.09 5.99 -20.52
CA MET A 1078 25.40 5.52 -20.04
C MET A 1078 25.28 4.27 -19.15
N MET A 1079 24.34 4.29 -18.20
CA MET A 1079 24.11 3.20 -17.25
C MET A 1079 23.42 1.97 -17.88
N ALA A 1080 22.58 2.15 -18.90
CA ALA A 1080 21.96 1.06 -19.63
C ALA A 1080 22.93 0.32 -20.56
N LEU A 1081 23.93 1.02 -21.10
CA LEU A 1081 24.98 0.45 -21.96
C LEU A 1081 26.09 -0.24 -21.17
N ASP A 1082 26.39 0.20 -19.95
CA ASP A 1082 27.30 -0.49 -19.04
C ASP A 1082 26.62 -1.77 -18.50
N LEU A 1083 26.90 -2.90 -19.15
CA LEU A 1083 26.32 -4.22 -18.88
C LEU A 1083 26.72 -4.84 -17.52
N ARG A 1084 27.18 -4.02 -16.56
CA ARG A 1084 27.32 -4.32 -15.13
C ARG A 1084 26.25 -3.62 -14.26
N LEU A 1085 25.61 -2.55 -14.76
CA LEU A 1085 24.42 -1.92 -14.18
C LEU A 1085 24.53 -1.58 -12.68
N LEU A 1086 25.59 -0.81 -12.37
CA LEU A 1086 25.86 -0.16 -11.08
C LEU A 1086 24.60 0.42 -10.41
N GLU A 1087 24.36 0.07 -9.15
CA GLU A 1087 23.28 0.69 -8.37
C GLU A 1087 23.73 2.07 -7.84
N VAL A 1088 23.40 3.14 -8.57
CA VAL A 1088 23.56 4.51 -8.04
C VAL A 1088 22.39 4.83 -7.11
N ARG A 1089 22.69 5.15 -5.86
CA ARG A 1089 21.75 5.71 -4.89
C ARG A 1089 21.96 7.21 -4.76
N TYR A 1090 20.87 7.95 -4.62
CA TYR A 1090 20.87 9.40 -4.45
C TYR A 1090 20.48 9.73 -3.00
N ARG A 1091 21.28 10.56 -2.32
CA ARG A 1091 21.09 10.94 -0.91
C ARG A 1091 21.22 12.45 -0.77
N HIS A 1092 20.27 13.09 -0.10
CA HIS A 1092 20.34 14.51 0.20
C HIS A 1092 21.32 14.78 1.35
N MET A 1093 22.26 15.69 1.14
CA MET A 1093 23.14 16.29 2.15
C MET A 1093 22.63 17.70 2.46
N ARG A 1094 22.80 18.21 3.70
CA ARG A 1094 22.54 19.64 3.97
C ARG A 1094 23.66 20.48 3.36
N GLY A 1095 23.36 21.62 2.73
CA GLY A 1095 24.39 22.50 2.15
C GLY A 1095 25.45 22.97 3.15
N SER A 1096 25.08 23.15 4.43
CA SER A 1096 26.02 23.42 5.53
C SER A 1096 27.06 22.32 5.78
N SER A 1097 26.83 21.12 5.24
CA SER A 1097 27.72 19.96 5.29
C SER A 1097 28.43 19.71 3.95
N ASN A 1098 27.96 20.30 2.85
CA ASN A 1098 28.47 20.13 1.49
C ASN A 1098 29.77 20.93 1.20
N VAL A 1099 30.55 21.21 2.26
CA VAL A 1099 31.67 22.17 2.27
C VAL A 1099 32.76 21.82 1.27
N ILE A 1100 32.99 20.53 0.99
CA ILE A 1100 33.98 20.11 0.00
C ILE A 1100 33.52 20.46 -1.42
N ALA A 1101 32.27 20.18 -1.79
CA ALA A 1101 31.82 20.40 -3.15
C ALA A 1101 31.53 21.88 -3.44
N ASP A 1102 30.98 22.65 -2.49
CA ASP A 1102 30.83 24.12 -2.58
C ASP A 1102 32.18 24.83 -2.81
N ALA A 1103 33.24 24.40 -2.11
CA ALA A 1103 34.56 24.96 -2.34
C ALA A 1103 35.12 24.63 -3.73
N LEU A 1104 34.72 23.50 -4.34
CA LEU A 1104 35.15 23.07 -5.66
C LEU A 1104 34.32 23.70 -6.80
N SER A 1105 33.00 23.83 -6.63
CA SER A 1105 32.11 24.46 -7.63
C SER A 1105 32.34 25.97 -7.77
N ARG A 1106 32.95 26.58 -6.75
CA ARG A 1106 33.25 28.03 -6.65
C ARG A 1106 34.74 28.38 -6.75
N LEU A 1107 35.62 27.51 -7.26
CA LEU A 1107 37.03 27.88 -7.46
C LEU A 1107 37.19 29.11 -8.39
N GLY A 1108 36.29 29.26 -9.38
CA GLY A 1108 36.23 30.44 -10.25
C GLY A 1108 35.72 31.72 -9.56
N GLU A 1109 35.07 31.59 -8.39
CA GLU A 1109 34.61 32.70 -7.54
C GLU A 1109 35.65 33.05 -6.45
N GLY A 1110 36.86 32.46 -6.50
CA GLY A 1110 37.94 32.71 -5.54
C GLY A 1110 37.93 31.84 -4.28
N LYS A 1111 37.09 30.79 -4.20
CA LYS A 1111 37.29 29.74 -3.18
C LYS A 1111 38.61 29.01 -3.44
N SER A 1112 39.21 28.45 -2.37
CA SER A 1112 40.42 27.64 -2.46
C SER A 1112 40.11 26.15 -2.30
N VAL A 1113 40.95 25.28 -2.88
CA VAL A 1113 40.82 23.82 -2.76
C VAL A 1113 40.91 23.42 -1.27
N PRO A 1114 39.93 22.66 -0.73
CA PRO A 1114 39.92 22.20 0.66
C PRO A 1114 41.23 21.53 1.09
N GLN A 1115 41.66 21.76 2.33
CA GLN A 1115 42.95 21.27 2.84
C GLN A 1115 43.09 19.75 2.75
N CYS A 1116 42.01 19.01 3.00
CA CYS A 1116 41.92 17.55 2.85
C CYS A 1116 42.06 17.04 1.41
N LEU A 1117 42.00 17.91 0.39
CA LEU A 1117 42.15 17.57 -1.02
C LEU A 1117 43.50 17.98 -1.63
N ARG A 1118 44.37 18.69 -0.90
CA ARG A 1118 45.63 19.24 -1.47
C ARG A 1118 46.59 18.18 -2.02
N ASN A 1119 46.59 16.98 -1.43
CA ASN A 1119 47.43 15.85 -1.84
C ASN A 1119 46.64 14.76 -2.61
N ILE A 1120 45.42 15.07 -3.04
CA ILE A 1120 44.48 14.15 -3.68
C ILE A 1120 44.44 14.46 -5.18
N PRO A 1121 44.43 13.46 -6.09
CA PRO A 1121 44.48 13.74 -7.53
C PRO A 1121 43.25 14.50 -8.02
N ARG A 1122 43.49 15.68 -8.63
CA ARG A 1122 42.49 16.40 -9.43
C ARG A 1122 42.33 15.67 -10.77
N MET A 1123 41.10 15.31 -11.10
CA MET A 1123 40.71 14.74 -12.37
C MET A 1123 40.34 15.85 -13.35
N THR A 1124 40.80 15.74 -14.60
CA THR A 1124 40.39 16.64 -15.69
C THR A 1124 38.99 16.26 -16.17
N CYS A 1125 38.06 17.20 -16.19
CA CYS A 1125 36.75 16.99 -16.79
C CYS A 1125 36.86 16.77 -18.31
N PRO A 1126 36.06 15.88 -18.93
CA PRO A 1126 36.01 15.79 -20.38
C PRO A 1126 35.33 17.03 -20.98
N THR A 1127 35.73 17.44 -22.19
CA THR A 1127 35.04 18.48 -22.97
C THR A 1127 33.54 18.19 -23.06
N ARG A 1128 32.69 19.19 -22.81
CA ARG A 1128 31.22 19.04 -22.74
C ARG A 1128 30.49 19.48 -24.01
N ASP A 1129 31.07 19.12 -25.14
CA ASP A 1129 30.53 19.29 -26.49
C ASP A 1129 29.37 18.31 -26.79
N GLU A 1130 28.89 18.27 -28.04
CA GLU A 1130 27.87 17.30 -28.46
C GLU A 1130 28.32 15.83 -28.27
N ALA A 1131 29.60 15.54 -28.50
CA ALA A 1131 30.18 14.21 -28.30
C ALA A 1131 30.29 13.83 -26.81
N PHE A 1132 30.17 14.80 -25.88
CA PHE A 1132 29.94 14.48 -24.48
C PHE A 1132 28.59 13.78 -24.28
N GLY A 1133 27.59 14.08 -25.10
CA GLY A 1133 26.29 13.41 -25.12
C GLY A 1133 26.28 12.06 -25.84
N ALA A 1134 27.11 11.88 -26.87
CA ALA A 1134 27.19 10.63 -27.65
C ALA A 1134 28.32 9.72 -27.15
N SER A 1135 27.99 8.58 -26.54
CA SER A 1135 28.99 7.61 -26.05
C SER A 1135 29.62 6.79 -27.20
N ARG A 1136 30.40 7.48 -28.04
CA ARG A 1136 30.98 7.06 -29.33
C ARG A 1136 29.95 6.78 -30.43
N ARG A 1137 30.27 7.27 -31.64
CA ARG A 1137 29.78 6.74 -32.91
C ARG A 1137 30.53 5.44 -33.22
#